data_AF-A0A2D0LAG7-F1
#
_entry.id   AF-A0A2D0LAG7-F1
#
_cell.length_a   1.000
_cell.length_b   1.000
_cell.length_c   1.000
_cell.angle_alpha   90.00
_cell.angle_beta   90.00
_cell.angle_gamma   90.00
#
_symmetry.space_group_name_H-M   'P 1'
#
loop_
_entity.id
_entity.type
_entity.pdbx_description
1 polymer ?
#
loop_
_entity_poly.entity_id
_entity_poly.type
_entity_poly.pdbx_seq_one_letter_code
_entity_poly.pdbx_strand_id
1 'polypeptide(L)'
;MKLTPEKLLSAIQKYAHTSEKQRSLTQKQIQWFSDPENVFLLISMVLMLPKEAMDEIGDSINHWLEIAIAELALTINKLPAEAKRQIEEFIEQILVHTKEEFGINSECLLLCVSILKRNQFHIDTDITQLLDASKYADSTNIATFPAKPLNLSQLFAQFEIQSGIEFVDFFENGLSVAPQEALPHLLSEVAKHTWGIDALLLLTQYFEEPIALASAQALDDCPSSAWENLSYLQLINLCARFNRHPAIHSSFKRWKKRAMSHCHKVQETAKIHELYVTHVDGNDCASMMMTITLDSKKYQMNMMLDFKSGIRESLPNIDPDRTIPELIEELNNHDGYIDFTPVSPDWLQQILPWILSVQQTKNTPLDLDSLYWLSQLPPEWTQPEAFELEHWSQKFGYQANPKRQDQNRLGIAMGSSLILSWLAPEEYLLKAKKPRDLLKLYYYANREWFIERLTYSAVIEQYRLTSQAPHLVDQYLDLAYALRDPALNRKKFALFETLSELSFDYFYMEQEEEIEPQGLVLKVSLLDATPAVWRRIRVSNQLTLNEFHDVIQTAMGWENAHLFSFNIEGDSIPEEHYDQIRIGVFLAEIGDELNYQYDFGDDWFHQIIVEKVMEKDIIQPEVTAGNGLCPAEDSGGIWNWNHLLKLRKQKTLTEDEAEQLEWAGLSPSEPLEPFDKQQVNKRLKAFFRH
;
A
#
# COMPACT_ATOMS: atom_id res chain seq x y z
N MET A 1 -4.57 -1.00 -16.14
CA MET A 1 -4.99 -1.68 -17.40
C MET A 1 -6.46 -1.36 -17.62
N LYS A 2 -6.87 -0.81 -18.77
CA LYS A 2 -8.29 -0.56 -19.06
C LYS A 2 -9.00 -1.86 -19.44
N LEU A 3 -10.07 -2.22 -18.74
CA LEU A 3 -10.88 -3.42 -19.00
C LEU A 3 -11.91 -3.17 -20.10
N THR A 4 -12.36 -4.25 -20.77
CA THR A 4 -13.54 -4.23 -21.63
C THR A 4 -14.72 -4.92 -20.92
N PRO A 5 -15.98 -4.58 -21.24
CA PRO A 5 -17.17 -5.23 -20.66
C PRO A 5 -17.12 -6.76 -20.79
N GLU A 6 -16.72 -7.28 -21.96
CA GLU A 6 -16.70 -8.71 -22.22
C GLU A 6 -15.68 -9.44 -21.34
N LYS A 7 -14.51 -8.82 -21.12
CA LYS A 7 -13.46 -9.38 -20.27
C LYS A 7 -13.88 -9.40 -18.80
N LEU A 8 -14.54 -8.34 -18.34
CA LEU A 8 -15.04 -8.24 -16.97
C LEU A 8 -16.17 -9.25 -16.72
N LEU A 9 -17.17 -9.30 -17.60
CA LEU A 9 -18.28 -10.25 -17.50
C LEU A 9 -17.78 -11.71 -17.56
N SER A 10 -16.85 -12.02 -18.47
CA SER A 10 -16.25 -13.35 -18.56
C SER A 10 -15.52 -13.75 -17.28
N ALA A 11 -14.83 -12.80 -16.62
CA ALA A 11 -14.15 -13.05 -15.36
C ALA A 11 -15.14 -13.31 -14.22
N ILE A 12 -16.24 -12.55 -14.13
CA ILE A 12 -17.31 -12.74 -13.15
C ILE A 12 -18.00 -14.11 -13.36
N GLN A 13 -18.33 -14.47 -14.60
CA GLN A 13 -18.92 -15.78 -14.92
C GLN A 13 -17.99 -16.94 -14.54
N LYS A 14 -16.69 -16.81 -14.86
CA LYS A 14 -15.71 -17.82 -14.46
C LYS A 14 -15.62 -17.95 -12.94
N TYR A 15 -15.68 -16.84 -12.21
CA TYR A 15 -15.72 -16.81 -10.76
C TYR A 15 -16.97 -17.53 -10.22
N ALA A 16 -18.15 -17.22 -10.78
CA ALA A 16 -19.42 -17.86 -10.40
C ALA A 16 -19.39 -19.40 -10.57
N HIS A 17 -18.74 -19.90 -11.62
CA HIS A 17 -18.63 -21.34 -11.87
C HIS A 17 -17.45 -22.04 -11.13
N THR A 18 -16.64 -21.29 -10.38
CA THR A 18 -15.56 -21.86 -9.56
C THR A 18 -16.14 -22.37 -8.24
N SER A 19 -15.59 -23.46 -7.68
CA SER A 19 -16.05 -23.99 -6.39
C SER A 19 -15.85 -22.97 -5.27
N GLU A 20 -16.79 -22.84 -4.32
CA GLU A 20 -16.75 -21.86 -3.23
C GLU A 20 -15.39 -21.81 -2.49
N LYS A 21 -14.76 -22.96 -2.23
CA LYS A 21 -13.44 -23.05 -1.57
C LYS A 21 -12.27 -22.46 -2.36
N GLN A 22 -12.46 -22.19 -3.65
CA GLN A 22 -11.44 -21.63 -4.57
C GLN A 22 -11.88 -20.28 -5.14
N ARG A 23 -13.02 -19.73 -4.69
CA ARG A 23 -13.53 -18.43 -5.13
C ARG A 23 -12.78 -17.32 -4.41
N SER A 24 -11.70 -16.85 -5.02
CA SER A 24 -11.01 -15.62 -4.62
C SER A 24 -10.60 -14.82 -5.84
N LEU A 25 -10.60 -13.49 -5.70
CA LEU A 25 -10.02 -12.59 -6.69
C LEU A 25 -8.51 -12.57 -6.51
N THR A 26 -7.78 -12.71 -7.62
CA THR A 26 -6.32 -12.57 -7.61
C THR A 26 -5.93 -11.12 -7.35
N GLN A 27 -4.73 -10.88 -6.78
CA GLN A 27 -4.22 -9.53 -6.52
C GLN A 27 -4.21 -8.65 -7.79
N LYS A 28 -3.88 -9.24 -8.94
CA LYS A 28 -3.94 -8.58 -10.25
C LYS A 28 -5.35 -8.14 -10.66
N GLN A 29 -6.38 -8.89 -10.24
CA GLN A 29 -7.77 -8.54 -10.50
C GLN A 29 -8.25 -7.45 -9.54
N ILE A 30 -7.84 -7.49 -8.27
CA ILE A 30 -8.12 -6.43 -7.29
C ILE A 30 -7.52 -5.10 -7.77
N GLN A 31 -6.25 -5.12 -8.21
CA GLN A 31 -5.57 -3.96 -8.80
C GLN A 31 -6.22 -3.39 -10.06
N TRP A 32 -7.15 -4.10 -10.72
CA TRP A 32 -7.93 -3.50 -11.80
C TRP A 32 -8.76 -2.32 -11.29
N PHE A 33 -9.23 -2.39 -10.05
CA PHE A 33 -10.16 -1.42 -9.47
C PHE A 33 -9.48 -0.24 -8.78
N SER A 34 -8.15 -0.23 -8.71
CA SER A 34 -7.39 0.98 -8.37
C SER A 34 -7.50 2.06 -9.48
N ASP A 35 -7.96 1.69 -10.68
CA ASP A 35 -8.33 2.62 -11.76
C ASP A 35 -9.85 2.91 -11.70
N PRO A 36 -10.29 4.14 -11.38
CA PRO A 36 -11.71 4.50 -11.28
C PRO A 36 -12.54 4.17 -12.52
N GLU A 37 -11.95 4.26 -13.72
CA GLU A 37 -12.68 3.96 -14.96
C GLU A 37 -13.17 2.50 -15.02
N ASN A 38 -12.41 1.56 -14.46
CA ASN A 38 -12.81 0.16 -14.41
C ASN A 38 -13.97 -0.08 -13.43
N VAL A 39 -14.06 0.71 -12.37
CA VAL A 39 -15.16 0.66 -11.39
C VAL A 39 -16.41 1.28 -12.00
N PHE A 40 -16.28 2.39 -12.71
CA PHE A 40 -17.37 3.01 -13.47
C PHE A 40 -17.95 2.06 -14.53
N LEU A 41 -17.08 1.31 -15.21
CA LEU A 41 -17.46 0.28 -16.16
C LEU A 41 -18.27 -0.84 -15.48
N LEU A 42 -17.81 -1.32 -14.32
CA LEU A 42 -18.50 -2.35 -13.55
C LEU A 42 -19.88 -1.86 -13.08
N ILE A 43 -19.97 -0.66 -12.50
CA ILE A 43 -21.24 -0.05 -12.05
C ILE A 43 -22.22 0.05 -13.23
N SER A 44 -21.77 0.63 -14.35
CA SER A 44 -22.60 0.76 -15.57
C SER A 44 -23.12 -0.59 -16.04
N MET A 45 -22.25 -1.59 -16.10
CA MET A 45 -22.62 -2.94 -16.52
C MET A 45 -23.67 -3.55 -15.58
N VAL A 46 -23.48 -3.46 -14.26
CA VAL A 46 -24.40 -4.05 -13.28
C VAL A 46 -25.78 -3.38 -13.33
N LEU A 47 -25.85 -2.07 -13.48
CA LEU A 47 -27.13 -1.34 -13.58
C LEU A 47 -27.99 -1.80 -14.76
N MET A 48 -27.35 -2.29 -15.83
CA MET A 48 -28.01 -2.79 -17.04
C MET A 48 -28.29 -4.30 -17.03
N LEU A 49 -27.92 -5.01 -15.95
CA LEU A 49 -28.11 -6.46 -15.92
C LEU A 49 -29.60 -6.83 -15.81
N PRO A 50 -30.07 -7.76 -16.66
CA PRO A 50 -31.43 -8.26 -16.57
C PRO A 50 -31.61 -9.08 -15.29
N LYS A 51 -32.85 -9.17 -14.81
CA LYS A 51 -33.17 -9.87 -13.58
C LYS A 51 -32.74 -11.34 -13.60
N GLU A 52 -32.88 -12.01 -14.74
CA GLU A 52 -32.49 -13.42 -14.91
C GLU A 52 -30.98 -13.62 -14.70
N ALA A 53 -30.15 -12.65 -15.05
CA ALA A 53 -28.71 -12.70 -14.80
C ALA A 53 -28.40 -12.49 -13.31
N MET A 54 -29.15 -11.63 -12.62
CA MET A 54 -29.01 -11.47 -11.17
C MET A 54 -29.42 -12.74 -10.41
N ASP A 55 -30.43 -13.47 -10.88
CA ASP A 55 -30.80 -14.76 -10.29
C ASP A 55 -29.71 -15.84 -10.49
N GLU A 56 -28.93 -15.77 -11.58
CA GLU A 56 -27.88 -16.76 -11.89
C GLU A 56 -26.52 -16.44 -11.25
N ILE A 57 -26.09 -15.17 -11.30
CA ILE A 57 -24.74 -14.74 -10.91
C ILE A 57 -24.73 -13.58 -9.91
N GLY A 58 -25.86 -13.26 -9.28
CA GLY A 58 -26.03 -12.11 -8.36
C GLY A 58 -25.05 -12.09 -7.20
N ASP A 59 -24.81 -13.23 -6.54
CA ASP A 59 -23.84 -13.32 -5.43
C ASP A 59 -22.42 -12.96 -5.89
N SER A 60 -22.07 -13.38 -7.11
CA SER A 60 -20.76 -13.08 -7.70
C SER A 60 -20.66 -11.60 -8.08
N ILE A 61 -21.73 -11.01 -8.61
CA ILE A 61 -21.79 -9.57 -8.90
C ILE A 61 -21.65 -8.74 -7.64
N ASN A 62 -22.38 -9.11 -6.58
CA ASN A 62 -22.28 -8.44 -5.29
C ASN A 62 -20.82 -8.45 -4.80
N HIS A 63 -20.21 -9.62 -4.70
CA HIS A 63 -18.83 -9.75 -4.25
C HIS A 63 -17.81 -8.93 -5.07
N TRP A 64 -17.96 -8.92 -6.40
CA TRP A 64 -17.11 -8.12 -7.28
C TRP A 64 -17.34 -6.62 -7.11
N LEU A 65 -18.58 -6.17 -6.94
CA LEU A 65 -18.90 -4.77 -6.65
C LEU A 65 -18.34 -4.33 -5.31
N GLU A 66 -18.48 -5.16 -4.26
CA GLU A 66 -17.94 -4.88 -2.93
C GLU A 66 -16.44 -4.64 -2.98
N ILE A 67 -15.68 -5.53 -3.63
CA ILE A 67 -14.23 -5.40 -3.76
C ILE A 67 -13.85 -4.20 -4.62
N ALA A 68 -14.54 -4.00 -5.75
CA ALA A 68 -14.23 -2.90 -6.66
C ALA A 68 -14.46 -1.52 -6.01
N ILE A 69 -15.58 -1.37 -5.29
CA ILE A 69 -15.92 -0.11 -4.62
C ILE A 69 -15.03 0.10 -3.39
N ALA A 70 -14.69 -0.95 -2.64
CA ALA A 70 -13.74 -0.87 -1.52
C ALA A 70 -12.34 -0.44 -1.99
N GLU A 71 -11.83 -1.04 -3.08
CA GLU A 71 -10.54 -0.66 -3.66
C GLU A 71 -10.56 0.79 -4.19
N LEU A 72 -11.67 1.21 -4.80
CA LEU A 72 -11.87 2.60 -5.19
C LEU A 72 -11.83 3.52 -3.97
N ALA A 73 -12.53 3.17 -2.89
CA ALA A 73 -12.56 3.94 -1.65
C ALA A 73 -11.15 4.14 -1.07
N LEU A 74 -10.33 3.09 -1.06
CA LEU A 74 -8.93 3.16 -0.63
C LEU A 74 -8.09 4.10 -1.51
N THR A 75 -8.34 4.09 -2.82
CA THR A 75 -7.64 4.93 -3.78
C THR A 75 -8.03 6.40 -3.64
N ILE A 76 -9.33 6.71 -3.59
CA ILE A 76 -9.82 8.09 -3.51
C ILE A 76 -9.55 8.76 -2.16
N ASN A 77 -9.42 7.99 -1.08
CA ASN A 77 -9.07 8.53 0.24
C ASN A 77 -7.67 9.16 0.27
N LYS A 78 -6.80 8.85 -0.71
CA LYS A 78 -5.50 9.49 -0.90
C LYS A 78 -5.58 10.79 -1.71
N LEU A 79 -6.72 11.07 -2.34
CA LEU A 79 -6.90 12.22 -3.22
C LEU A 79 -7.39 13.45 -2.44
N PRO A 80 -7.16 14.67 -2.97
CA PRO A 80 -7.79 15.88 -2.44
C PRO A 80 -9.31 15.78 -2.49
N ALA A 81 -9.99 16.42 -1.53
CA ALA A 81 -11.45 16.39 -1.41
C ALA A 81 -12.19 16.76 -2.72
N GLU A 82 -11.66 17.70 -3.49
CA GLU A 82 -12.23 18.10 -4.79
C GLU A 82 -12.21 16.97 -5.82
N ALA A 83 -11.12 16.19 -5.88
CA ALA A 83 -11.02 15.06 -6.79
C ALA A 83 -11.94 13.90 -6.36
N LYS A 84 -12.06 13.65 -5.05
CA LYS A 84 -13.05 12.70 -4.52
C LYS A 84 -14.47 13.10 -4.93
N ARG A 85 -14.82 14.38 -4.78
CA ARG A 85 -16.13 14.91 -5.16
C ARG A 85 -16.41 14.73 -6.66
N GLN A 86 -15.42 14.97 -7.52
CA GLN A 86 -15.59 14.76 -8.96
C GLN A 86 -15.87 13.29 -9.32
N ILE A 87 -15.26 12.35 -8.59
CA ILE A 87 -15.54 10.91 -8.75
C ILE A 87 -16.96 10.58 -8.29
N GLU A 88 -17.39 11.09 -7.14
CA GLU A 88 -18.76 10.96 -6.65
C GLU A 88 -19.77 11.52 -7.68
N GLU A 89 -19.56 12.75 -8.16
CA GLU A 89 -20.39 13.38 -9.20
C GLU A 89 -20.42 12.58 -10.51
N PHE A 90 -19.31 11.93 -10.88
CA PHE A 90 -19.27 11.08 -12.07
C PHE A 90 -20.08 9.79 -11.88
N ILE A 91 -20.01 9.18 -10.69
CA ILE A 91 -20.84 8.02 -10.35
C ILE A 91 -22.32 8.40 -10.43
N GLU A 92 -22.71 9.56 -9.89
CA GLU A 92 -24.08 10.06 -9.99
C GLU A 92 -24.53 10.27 -11.44
N GLN A 93 -23.67 10.83 -12.29
CA GLN A 93 -23.95 10.97 -13.72
C GLN A 93 -24.17 9.61 -14.39
N ILE A 94 -23.41 8.57 -14.02
CA ILE A 94 -23.65 7.20 -14.51
C ILE A 94 -25.04 6.71 -14.10
N LEU A 95 -25.43 6.92 -12.85
CA LEU A 95 -26.77 6.52 -12.35
C LEU A 95 -27.88 7.20 -13.15
N VAL A 96 -27.79 8.51 -13.36
CA VAL A 96 -28.80 9.28 -14.09
C VAL A 96 -28.80 8.93 -15.58
N HIS A 97 -27.63 8.91 -16.22
CA HIS A 97 -27.50 8.66 -17.66
C HIS A 97 -27.98 7.24 -18.04
N THR A 98 -27.63 6.24 -17.22
CA THR A 98 -28.06 4.85 -17.49
C THR A 98 -29.58 4.74 -17.41
N LYS A 99 -30.22 5.48 -16.50
CA LYS A 99 -31.68 5.54 -16.38
C LYS A 99 -32.33 6.13 -17.61
N GLU A 100 -31.80 7.26 -18.08
CA GLU A 100 -32.36 8.01 -19.21
C GLU A 100 -32.21 7.28 -20.55
N GLU A 101 -31.07 6.64 -20.80
CA GLU A 101 -30.75 6.06 -22.12
C GLU A 101 -31.07 4.56 -22.25
N PHE A 102 -30.90 3.77 -21.19
CA PHE A 102 -30.93 2.30 -21.28
C PHE A 102 -32.00 1.64 -20.41
N GLY A 103 -32.52 2.35 -19.40
CA GLY A 103 -33.36 1.78 -18.35
C GLY A 103 -32.53 1.02 -17.30
N ILE A 104 -32.91 1.13 -16.03
CA ILE A 104 -32.17 0.56 -14.91
C ILE A 104 -32.98 -0.54 -14.22
N ASN A 105 -32.30 -1.62 -13.85
CA ASN A 105 -32.83 -2.61 -12.92
C ASN A 105 -32.83 -2.04 -11.48
N SER A 106 -34.01 -1.94 -10.86
CA SER A 106 -34.18 -1.41 -9.51
C SER A 106 -33.40 -2.16 -8.43
N GLU A 107 -33.26 -3.49 -8.55
CA GLU A 107 -32.48 -4.30 -7.60
C GLU A 107 -31.00 -3.96 -7.70
N CYS A 108 -30.48 -3.87 -8.94
CA CYS A 108 -29.08 -3.48 -9.19
C CYS A 108 -28.80 -2.06 -8.73
N LEU A 109 -29.74 -1.12 -8.92
CA LEU A 109 -29.58 0.25 -8.44
C LEU A 109 -29.43 0.31 -6.93
N LEU A 110 -30.34 -0.35 -6.20
CA LEU A 110 -30.30 -0.36 -4.74
C LEU A 110 -29.06 -1.06 -4.21
N LEU A 111 -28.66 -2.18 -4.85
CA LEU A 111 -27.41 -2.88 -4.54
C LEU A 111 -26.20 -1.94 -4.70
N CYS A 112 -26.02 -1.34 -5.88
CA CYS A 112 -24.90 -0.44 -6.15
C CYS A 112 -24.85 0.73 -5.16
N VAL A 113 -25.97 1.41 -4.93
CA VAL A 113 -26.03 2.57 -4.02
C VAL A 113 -25.77 2.14 -2.57
N SER A 114 -26.28 0.99 -2.13
CA SER A 114 -26.01 0.49 -0.78
C SER A 114 -24.52 0.21 -0.55
N ILE A 115 -23.83 -0.42 -1.51
CA ILE A 115 -22.39 -0.71 -1.42
C ILE A 115 -21.58 0.59 -1.47
N LEU A 116 -21.95 1.54 -2.32
CA LEU A 116 -21.33 2.88 -2.37
C LEU A 116 -21.44 3.60 -1.02
N LYS A 117 -22.65 3.64 -0.45
CA LYS A 117 -22.88 4.27 0.86
C LYS A 117 -22.12 3.56 1.99
N ARG A 118 -22.10 2.22 2.01
CA ARG A 118 -21.31 1.44 2.99
C ARG A 118 -19.81 1.78 2.94
N ASN A 119 -19.31 2.12 1.74
CA ASN A 119 -17.95 2.61 1.52
C ASN A 119 -17.81 4.14 1.62
N GLN A 120 -18.78 4.84 2.24
CA GLN A 120 -18.77 6.28 2.52
C GLN A 120 -18.64 7.18 1.28
N PHE A 121 -19.24 6.78 0.16
CA PHE A 121 -19.47 7.66 -0.99
C PHE A 121 -20.75 8.49 -0.75
N HIS A 122 -20.68 9.80 -1.00
CA HIS A 122 -21.83 10.68 -0.95
C HIS A 122 -22.61 10.58 -2.26
N ILE A 123 -23.83 10.05 -2.19
CA ILE A 123 -24.75 9.93 -3.32
C ILE A 123 -26.00 10.73 -2.97
N ASP A 124 -26.06 11.97 -3.45
CA ASP A 124 -27.13 12.94 -3.23
C ASP A 124 -28.29 12.79 -4.24
N THR A 125 -28.07 12.01 -5.30
CA THR A 125 -29.08 11.72 -6.33
C THR A 125 -30.36 11.15 -5.71
N ASP A 126 -31.52 11.69 -6.11
CA ASP A 126 -32.83 11.23 -5.65
C ASP A 126 -33.16 9.85 -6.25
N ILE A 127 -32.85 8.80 -5.47
CA ILE A 127 -33.10 7.41 -5.85
C ILE A 127 -34.58 7.15 -6.16
N THR A 128 -35.52 7.90 -5.55
CA THR A 128 -36.96 7.71 -5.83
C THR A 128 -37.34 8.12 -7.25
N GLN A 129 -36.65 9.13 -7.81
CA GLN A 129 -36.83 9.54 -9.19
C GLN A 129 -36.25 8.50 -10.16
N LEU A 130 -35.10 7.91 -9.81
CA LEU A 130 -34.48 6.86 -10.62
C LEU A 130 -35.30 5.56 -10.68
N LEU A 131 -36.04 5.26 -9.62
CA LEU A 131 -36.88 4.06 -9.51
C LEU A 131 -38.24 4.15 -10.26
N ASP A 132 -38.52 5.24 -11.00
CA ASP A 132 -39.84 5.53 -11.57
C ASP A 132 -40.97 5.35 -10.56
N ALA A 133 -40.98 6.13 -9.47
CA ALA A 133 -42.13 6.19 -8.57
C ALA A 133 -43.35 6.87 -9.27
N SER A 134 -43.92 6.19 -10.27
CA SER A 134 -45.23 6.51 -10.85
C SER A 134 -46.23 5.41 -10.49
N LYS A 135 -47.37 5.86 -9.96
CA LYS A 135 -48.58 5.11 -9.59
C LYS A 135 -48.87 3.94 -10.55
N TYR A 136 -48.81 2.69 -10.07
CA TYR A 136 -49.83 1.61 -10.14
C TYR A 136 -49.29 0.16 -10.26
N ALA A 137 -49.86 -0.71 -9.41
CA ALA A 137 -50.18 -2.14 -9.56
C ALA A 137 -49.09 -3.19 -9.86
N ASP A 138 -48.33 -3.53 -8.81
CA ASP A 138 -48.12 -4.88 -8.23
C ASP A 138 -48.29 -6.11 -9.15
N SER A 139 -47.16 -6.70 -9.59
CA SER A 139 -47.04 -8.14 -9.88
C SER A 139 -45.60 -8.69 -9.84
N THR A 140 -44.65 -7.97 -9.23
CA THR A 140 -43.28 -8.44 -9.02
C THR A 140 -43.03 -8.56 -7.52
N ASN A 141 -42.62 -9.75 -7.05
CA ASN A 141 -42.19 -10.00 -5.66
C ASN A 141 -40.84 -9.34 -5.35
N ILE A 142 -40.69 -8.07 -5.70
CA ILE A 142 -39.59 -7.18 -5.33
C ILE A 142 -40.25 -6.01 -4.62
N ALA A 143 -39.92 -5.79 -3.36
CA ALA A 143 -40.58 -4.77 -2.54
C ALA A 143 -40.25 -3.36 -3.07
N THR A 144 -41.18 -2.76 -3.82
CA THR A 144 -41.27 -1.31 -3.92
C THR A 144 -41.57 -0.75 -2.53
N PHE A 145 -40.94 0.38 -2.16
CA PHE A 145 -41.14 1.04 -0.88
C PHE A 145 -42.65 1.11 -0.55
N PRO A 146 -43.13 0.48 0.54
CA PRO A 146 -44.53 0.07 0.57
C PRO A 146 -45.46 1.21 0.93
N ALA A 147 -46.56 1.32 0.18
CA ALA A 147 -47.67 2.23 0.44
C ALA A 147 -48.52 1.84 1.68
N LYS A 148 -48.28 0.65 2.25
CA LYS A 148 -48.68 0.28 3.61
C LYS A 148 -47.44 0.33 4.49
N PRO A 149 -47.51 0.85 5.72
CA PRO A 149 -46.35 0.84 6.62
C PRO A 149 -45.82 -0.59 6.75
N LEU A 150 -44.54 -0.78 6.40
CA LEU A 150 -43.83 -2.03 6.62
C LEU A 150 -44.05 -2.45 8.08
N ASN A 151 -44.41 -3.72 8.29
CA ASN A 151 -44.34 -4.27 9.63
C ASN A 151 -42.86 -4.55 9.95
N LEU A 152 -42.13 -3.48 10.29
CA LEU A 152 -40.70 -3.52 10.60
C LEU A 152 -40.40 -4.54 11.70
N SER A 153 -41.30 -4.69 12.68
CA SER A 153 -41.15 -5.71 13.72
C SER A 153 -41.18 -7.14 13.19
N GLN A 154 -41.98 -7.44 12.17
CA GLN A 154 -41.97 -8.75 11.51
C GLN A 154 -40.68 -8.97 10.72
N LEU A 155 -40.17 -7.91 10.08
CA LEU A 155 -38.95 -7.97 9.29
C LEU A 155 -37.73 -8.18 10.20
N PHE A 156 -37.59 -7.42 11.28
CA PHE A 156 -36.50 -7.61 12.25
C PHE A 156 -36.54 -8.99 12.91
N ALA A 157 -37.73 -9.55 13.12
CA ALA A 157 -37.87 -10.92 13.59
C ALA A 157 -37.43 -11.97 12.55
N GLN A 158 -37.68 -11.73 11.26
CA GLN A 158 -37.25 -12.60 10.17
C GLN A 158 -35.72 -12.64 10.02
N PHE A 159 -35.05 -11.50 10.19
CA PHE A 159 -33.59 -11.39 10.15
C PHE A 159 -32.93 -11.64 11.52
N GLU A 160 -33.71 -12.06 12.52
CA GLU A 160 -33.23 -12.41 13.86
C GLU A 160 -32.38 -11.32 14.54
N ILE A 161 -32.69 -10.04 14.31
CA ILE A 161 -31.91 -8.91 14.85
C ILE A 161 -32.07 -8.82 16.37
N GLN A 162 -30.96 -9.00 17.10
CA GLN A 162 -30.92 -9.07 18.57
C GLN A 162 -30.12 -7.93 19.21
N SER A 163 -29.25 -7.26 18.46
CA SER A 163 -28.41 -6.17 18.98
C SER A 163 -28.47 -4.90 18.12
N GLY A 164 -27.99 -3.79 18.69
CA GLY A 164 -27.97 -2.52 17.99
C GLY A 164 -27.01 -2.53 16.79
N ILE A 165 -25.89 -3.26 16.90
CA ILE A 165 -24.92 -3.37 15.81
C ILE A 165 -25.42 -4.29 14.68
N GLU A 166 -26.11 -5.39 14.99
CA GLU A 166 -26.78 -6.23 13.97
C GLU A 166 -27.83 -5.44 13.20
N PHE A 167 -28.53 -4.50 13.85
CA PHE A 167 -29.43 -3.59 13.15
C PHE A 167 -28.69 -2.59 12.26
N VAL A 168 -27.53 -2.07 12.70
CA VAL A 168 -26.73 -1.16 11.88
C VAL A 168 -26.25 -1.87 10.60
N ASP A 169 -25.75 -3.10 10.71
CA ASP A 169 -25.37 -3.90 9.54
C ASP A 169 -26.59 -4.15 8.61
N PHE A 170 -27.73 -4.54 9.18
CA PHE A 170 -28.98 -4.66 8.43
C PHE A 170 -29.39 -3.34 7.74
N PHE A 171 -29.20 -2.21 8.43
CA PHE A 171 -29.51 -0.89 7.90
C PHE A 171 -28.58 -0.52 6.75
N GLU A 172 -27.26 -0.71 6.88
CA GLU A 172 -26.28 -0.41 5.85
C GLU A 172 -26.52 -1.23 4.57
N ASN A 173 -26.84 -2.52 4.72
CA ASN A 173 -27.06 -3.44 3.61
C ASN A 173 -28.43 -3.27 2.90
N GLY A 174 -29.32 -2.38 3.36
CA GLY A 174 -30.60 -2.23 2.68
C GLY A 174 -31.46 -1.01 3.01
N LEU A 175 -31.42 -0.48 4.23
CA LEU A 175 -32.24 0.68 4.61
C LEU A 175 -31.51 2.02 4.45
N SER A 176 -30.19 2.03 4.23
CA SER A 176 -29.37 3.22 3.98
C SER A 176 -29.77 4.02 2.74
N VAL A 177 -30.46 3.36 1.81
CA VAL A 177 -31.03 3.94 0.58
C VAL A 177 -32.46 4.47 0.76
N ALA A 178 -33.02 4.39 1.97
CA ALA A 178 -34.35 4.89 2.26
C ALA A 178 -34.46 6.40 1.99
N PRO A 179 -35.59 6.88 1.44
CA PRO A 179 -35.83 8.31 1.24
C PRO A 179 -35.77 9.08 2.55
N GLN A 180 -35.25 10.30 2.52
CA GLN A 180 -35.05 11.12 3.72
C GLN A 180 -36.36 11.36 4.49
N GLU A 181 -37.49 11.47 3.79
CA GLU A 181 -38.82 11.66 4.38
C GLU A 181 -39.33 10.42 5.12
N ALA A 182 -38.84 9.23 4.76
CA ALA A 182 -39.22 7.97 5.39
C ALA A 182 -38.39 7.67 6.64
N LEU A 183 -37.18 8.23 6.76
CA LEU A 183 -36.25 7.96 7.86
C LEU A 183 -36.84 8.22 9.26
N PRO A 184 -37.51 9.36 9.56
CA PRO A 184 -38.04 9.61 10.90
C PRO A 184 -39.08 8.55 11.33
N HIS A 185 -39.94 8.13 10.39
CA HIS A 185 -40.94 7.10 10.66
C HIS A 185 -40.29 5.74 10.92
N LEU A 186 -39.35 5.34 10.06
CA LEU A 186 -38.61 4.09 10.20
C LEU A 186 -37.87 4.02 11.54
N LEU A 187 -37.09 5.05 11.86
CA LEU A 187 -36.24 5.08 13.05
C LEU A 187 -37.06 5.25 14.35
N SER A 188 -38.26 5.83 14.29
CA SER A 188 -39.17 5.86 15.44
C SER A 188 -39.67 4.48 15.86
N GLU A 189 -39.80 3.53 14.91
CA GLU A 189 -40.15 2.14 15.23
C GLU A 189 -38.97 1.41 15.87
N VAL A 190 -37.74 1.68 15.40
CA VAL A 190 -36.49 1.14 15.97
C VAL A 190 -36.40 1.45 17.47
N ALA A 191 -36.74 2.68 17.87
CA ALA A 191 -36.71 3.13 19.28
C ALA A 191 -37.57 2.28 20.24
N LYS A 192 -38.51 1.47 19.72
CA LYS A 192 -39.40 0.62 20.52
C LYS A 192 -38.77 -0.71 20.91
N HIS A 193 -37.67 -1.11 20.26
CA HIS A 193 -36.98 -2.36 20.52
C HIS A 193 -35.99 -2.23 21.69
N THR A 194 -35.67 -3.35 22.34
CA THR A 194 -34.75 -3.38 23.50
C THR A 194 -33.30 -3.05 23.14
N TRP A 195 -32.92 -3.18 21.88
CA TRP A 195 -31.62 -2.77 21.36
C TRP A 195 -31.67 -1.41 20.63
N GLY A 196 -32.86 -0.81 20.54
CA GLY A 196 -33.12 0.34 19.66
C GLY A 196 -32.37 1.61 20.03
N ILE A 197 -32.15 1.85 21.33
CA ILE A 197 -31.38 3.02 21.78
C ILE A 197 -29.92 2.94 21.33
N ASP A 198 -29.30 1.74 21.42
CA ASP A 198 -27.92 1.53 20.98
C ASP A 198 -27.81 1.74 19.47
N ALA A 199 -28.71 1.13 18.69
CA ALA A 199 -28.79 1.29 17.24
C ALA A 199 -28.90 2.77 16.83
N LEU A 200 -29.83 3.51 17.44
CA LEU A 200 -30.03 4.92 17.10
C LEU A 200 -28.84 5.78 17.50
N LEU A 201 -28.19 5.50 18.64
CA LEU A 201 -26.96 6.20 19.04
C LEU A 201 -25.82 5.95 18.05
N LEU A 202 -25.63 4.71 17.59
CA LEU A 202 -24.66 4.39 16.55
C LEU A 202 -25.00 5.14 15.25
N LEU A 203 -26.25 5.11 14.80
CA LEU A 203 -26.67 5.82 13.60
C LEU A 203 -26.57 7.35 13.71
N THR A 204 -26.50 7.94 14.92
CA THR A 204 -26.12 9.36 15.06
C THR A 204 -24.70 9.67 14.58
N GLN A 205 -23.85 8.64 14.44
CA GLN A 205 -22.47 8.75 13.97
C GLN A 205 -22.30 8.28 12.51
N TYR A 206 -23.39 7.89 11.86
CA TYR A 206 -23.41 7.50 10.45
C TYR A 206 -22.87 8.64 9.56
N PHE A 207 -22.20 8.33 8.44
CA PHE A 207 -21.48 9.36 7.69
C PHE A 207 -22.39 10.42 7.06
N GLU A 208 -23.60 10.04 6.64
CA GLU A 208 -24.60 10.97 6.10
C GLU A 208 -25.36 11.70 7.24
N GLU A 209 -25.30 13.04 7.23
CA GLU A 209 -25.96 13.89 8.22
C GLU A 209 -27.50 13.67 8.31
N PRO A 210 -28.26 13.48 7.22
CA PRO A 210 -29.71 13.23 7.30
C PRO A 210 -30.10 12.02 8.16
N ILE A 211 -29.33 10.93 8.08
CA ILE A 211 -29.55 9.72 8.90
C ILE A 211 -29.24 10.01 10.37
N ALA A 212 -28.16 10.75 10.63
CA ALA A 212 -27.81 11.15 11.99
C ALA A 212 -28.87 12.06 12.62
N LEU A 213 -29.40 13.02 11.86
CA LEU A 213 -30.47 13.92 12.30
C LEU A 213 -31.80 13.17 12.55
N ALA A 214 -32.19 12.27 11.65
CA ALA A 214 -33.40 11.46 11.84
C ALA A 214 -33.28 10.53 13.06
N SER A 215 -32.09 9.96 13.30
CA SER A 215 -31.79 9.17 14.49
C SER A 215 -31.86 10.00 15.77
N ALA A 216 -31.30 11.21 15.74
CA ALA A 216 -31.37 12.16 16.86
C ALA A 216 -32.81 12.56 17.18
N GLN A 217 -33.65 12.80 16.16
CA GLN A 217 -35.06 13.08 16.33
C GLN A 217 -35.79 11.91 16.99
N ALA A 218 -35.55 10.67 16.52
CA ALA A 218 -36.13 9.47 17.12
C ALA A 218 -35.72 9.28 18.60
N LEU A 219 -34.47 9.58 18.96
CA LEU A 219 -33.98 9.57 20.35
C LEU A 219 -34.60 10.68 21.21
N ASP A 220 -34.93 11.82 20.61
CA ASP A 220 -35.58 12.92 21.33
C ASP A 220 -37.05 12.64 21.63
N ASP A 221 -37.76 12.04 20.67
CA ASP A 221 -39.18 11.72 20.73
C ASP A 221 -39.49 10.45 21.56
N CYS A 222 -38.50 9.59 21.78
CA CYS A 222 -38.71 8.38 22.56
C CYS A 222 -39.04 8.68 24.04
N PRO A 223 -39.88 7.85 24.69
CA PRO A 223 -40.22 8.05 26.10
C PRO A 223 -38.97 7.88 26.97
N SER A 224 -38.88 8.63 28.08
CA SER A 224 -37.68 8.57 28.94
C SER A 224 -37.40 7.15 29.47
N SER A 225 -38.44 6.33 29.68
CA SER A 225 -38.31 4.93 30.08
C SER A 225 -37.59 4.06 29.05
N ALA A 226 -37.59 4.41 27.76
CA ALA A 226 -36.86 3.66 26.74
C ALA A 226 -35.34 3.67 26.98
N TRP A 227 -34.81 4.68 27.67
CA TRP A 227 -33.38 4.77 28.00
C TRP A 227 -32.91 3.74 29.03
N GLU A 228 -33.82 2.95 29.64
CA GLU A 228 -33.46 1.74 30.41
C GLU A 228 -32.86 0.64 29.51
N ASN A 229 -33.17 0.70 28.21
CA ASN A 229 -32.69 -0.25 27.20
C ASN A 229 -31.32 0.11 26.63
N LEU A 230 -30.74 1.26 27.00
CA LEU A 230 -29.34 1.53 26.66
C LEU A 230 -28.48 0.44 27.29
N SER A 231 -27.68 -0.24 26.46
CA SER A 231 -26.75 -1.23 26.99
C SER A 231 -25.69 -0.50 27.81
N TYR A 232 -24.74 0.15 27.15
CA TYR A 232 -23.59 0.75 27.83
C TYR A 232 -23.71 2.27 27.91
N LEU A 233 -23.67 2.85 29.13
CA LEU A 233 -23.61 4.31 29.30
C LEU A 233 -22.39 4.93 28.59
N GLN A 234 -21.34 4.14 28.42
CA GLN A 234 -20.14 4.50 27.70
C GLN A 234 -20.39 4.81 26.22
N LEU A 235 -21.36 4.15 25.57
CA LEU A 235 -21.68 4.39 24.16
C LEU A 235 -22.04 5.87 23.93
N ILE A 236 -22.92 6.43 24.77
CA ILE A 236 -23.28 7.85 24.70
C ILE A 236 -22.06 8.75 24.92
N ASN A 237 -21.14 8.38 25.82
CA ASN A 237 -19.93 9.18 26.07
C ASN A 237 -18.98 9.17 24.86
N LEU A 238 -18.83 8.01 24.21
CA LEU A 238 -18.01 7.86 23.01
C LEU A 238 -18.62 8.64 21.84
N CYS A 239 -19.91 8.48 21.55
CA CYS A 239 -20.60 9.24 20.52
C CYS A 239 -20.54 10.75 20.77
N ALA A 240 -20.66 11.21 22.03
CA ALA A 240 -20.54 12.62 22.35
C ALA A 240 -19.10 13.16 22.14
N ARG A 241 -18.09 12.35 22.44
CA ARG A 241 -16.67 12.73 22.36
C ARG A 241 -16.17 12.75 20.93
N PHE A 242 -16.48 11.72 20.16
CA PHE A 242 -16.06 11.55 18.75
C PHE A 242 -17.20 11.90 17.79
N ASN A 243 -17.99 12.90 18.18
CA ASN A 243 -19.19 13.29 17.48
C ASN A 243 -18.89 13.75 16.05
N ARG A 244 -19.37 13.02 15.05
CA ARG A 244 -19.20 13.34 13.64
C ARG A 244 -19.96 14.61 13.22
N HIS A 245 -21.18 14.80 13.74
CA HIS A 245 -22.12 15.83 13.25
C HIS A 245 -22.34 16.94 14.28
N PRO A 246 -21.79 18.16 14.09
CA PRO A 246 -21.93 19.25 15.06
C PRO A 246 -23.38 19.61 15.41
N ALA A 247 -24.31 19.43 14.47
CA ALA A 247 -25.74 19.75 14.64
C ALA A 247 -26.39 19.03 15.84
N ILE A 248 -25.95 17.81 16.14
CA ILE A 248 -26.54 16.97 17.21
C ILE A 248 -25.73 17.03 18.52
N HIS A 249 -24.57 17.69 18.53
CA HIS A 249 -23.65 17.66 19.68
C HIS A 249 -24.31 18.12 20.99
N SER A 250 -25.18 19.13 20.91
CA SER A 250 -25.89 19.67 22.08
C SER A 250 -26.89 18.68 22.71
N SER A 251 -27.37 17.69 21.96
CA SER A 251 -28.36 16.71 22.40
C SER A 251 -27.77 15.65 23.33
N PHE A 252 -26.49 15.28 23.17
CA PHE A 252 -25.83 14.25 23.99
C PHE A 252 -25.88 14.52 25.50
N LYS A 253 -25.76 15.80 25.91
CA LYS A 253 -25.87 16.17 27.34
C LYS A 253 -27.25 15.82 27.91
N ARG A 254 -28.31 16.02 27.11
CA ARG A 254 -29.69 15.75 27.49
C ARG A 254 -29.97 14.24 27.50
N TRP A 255 -29.52 13.52 26.49
CA TRP A 255 -29.60 12.06 26.38
C TRP A 255 -28.84 11.34 27.51
N LYS A 256 -27.61 11.75 27.80
CA LYS A 256 -26.83 11.23 28.93
C LYS A 256 -27.57 11.39 30.25
N LYS A 257 -28.24 12.53 30.46
CA LYS A 257 -29.06 12.75 31.67
C LYS A 257 -30.25 11.78 31.74
N ARG A 258 -30.93 11.52 30.62
CA ARG A 258 -32.02 10.52 30.53
C ARG A 258 -31.50 9.11 30.80
N ALA A 259 -30.37 8.73 30.21
CA ALA A 259 -29.73 7.44 30.43
C ALA A 259 -29.36 7.23 31.90
N MET A 260 -28.69 8.20 32.54
CA MET A 260 -28.29 8.08 33.95
C MET A 260 -29.47 7.97 34.93
N SER A 261 -30.67 8.45 34.57
CA SER A 261 -31.86 8.32 35.43
C SER A 261 -32.56 6.97 35.32
N HIS A 262 -32.21 6.13 34.34
CA HIS A 262 -32.89 4.85 34.07
C HIS A 262 -31.92 3.66 34.02
N CYS A 263 -30.66 3.86 33.63
CA CYS A 263 -29.64 2.82 33.56
C CYS A 263 -29.01 2.63 34.95
N HIS A 264 -29.49 1.61 35.67
CA HIS A 264 -28.99 1.22 37.01
C HIS A 264 -28.22 -0.11 37.01
N LYS A 265 -28.06 -0.73 35.83
CA LYS A 265 -27.41 -2.04 35.69
C LYS A 265 -25.89 -1.85 35.63
N VAL A 266 -25.18 -2.54 36.51
CA VAL A 266 -23.72 -2.74 36.34
C VAL A 266 -23.56 -3.80 35.28
N GLN A 267 -23.00 -3.43 34.12
CA GLN A 267 -22.80 -4.36 33.02
C GLN A 267 -21.42 -5.01 33.09
N GLU A 268 -21.35 -6.27 32.66
CA GLU A 268 -20.09 -6.99 32.54
C GLU A 268 -19.32 -6.42 31.34
N THR A 269 -18.05 -6.06 31.57
CA THR A 269 -17.17 -5.56 30.52
C THR A 269 -16.70 -6.70 29.64
N ALA A 270 -16.37 -6.37 28.39
CA ALA A 270 -15.80 -7.32 27.45
C ALA A 270 -14.54 -7.99 28.01
N LYS A 271 -14.34 -9.27 27.68
CA LYS A 271 -13.15 -10.04 28.06
C LYS A 271 -12.31 -10.35 26.84
N ILE A 272 -11.05 -9.94 26.85
CA ILE A 272 -10.07 -10.24 25.81
C ILE A 272 -9.30 -11.48 26.24
N HIS A 273 -9.29 -12.52 25.39
CA HIS A 273 -8.68 -13.81 25.68
C HIS A 273 -7.30 -13.96 25.04
N GLU A 274 -7.19 -13.56 23.79
CA GLU A 274 -5.97 -13.66 22.98
C GLU A 274 -5.79 -12.34 22.24
N LEU A 275 -4.54 -11.87 22.13
CA LEU A 275 -4.19 -10.63 21.46
C LEU A 275 -2.83 -10.79 20.77
N TYR A 276 -2.82 -10.54 19.46
CA TYR A 276 -1.65 -10.54 18.60
C TYR A 276 -1.53 -9.16 17.97
N VAL A 277 -0.33 -8.59 17.99
CA VAL A 277 -0.09 -7.22 17.50
C VAL A 277 1.13 -7.20 16.58
N THR A 278 1.09 -6.41 15.53
CA THR A 278 2.27 -6.13 14.71
C THR A 278 3.04 -4.95 15.27
N HIS A 279 4.31 -4.84 14.93
CA HIS A 279 5.01 -3.56 15.05
C HIS A 279 4.41 -2.51 14.09
N VAL A 280 4.72 -1.23 14.30
CA VAL A 280 4.33 -0.16 13.38
C VAL A 280 5.09 -0.31 12.06
N ASP A 281 4.38 -0.25 10.94
CA ASP A 281 4.93 -0.33 9.61
C ASP A 281 5.47 1.03 9.09
N GLY A 282 5.86 1.07 7.82
CA GLY A 282 6.37 2.29 7.16
C GLY A 282 5.35 3.38 6.95
N ASN A 283 4.07 3.01 6.97
CA ASN A 283 2.93 3.90 6.78
C ASN A 283 2.42 4.50 8.11
N ASP A 284 3.06 4.17 9.24
CA ASP A 284 2.62 4.50 10.59
C ASP A 284 1.35 3.76 11.02
N CYS A 285 1.15 2.55 10.48
CA CYS A 285 0.04 1.67 10.80
C CYS A 285 0.52 0.44 11.60
N ALA A 286 -0.33 -0.05 12.49
CA ALA A 286 -0.13 -1.33 13.16
C ALA A 286 -1.44 -2.11 13.18
N SER A 287 -1.37 -3.42 12.99
CA SER A 287 -2.53 -4.30 13.02
C SER A 287 -2.57 -5.08 14.32
N MET A 288 -3.78 -5.38 14.79
CA MET A 288 -3.98 -6.31 15.88
C MET A 288 -5.14 -7.26 15.60
N MET A 289 -4.96 -8.50 16.01
CA MET A 289 -6.01 -9.51 15.99
C MET A 289 -6.25 -9.97 17.42
N MET A 290 -7.51 -10.01 17.82
CA MET A 290 -7.87 -10.44 19.16
C MET A 290 -9.11 -11.31 19.17
N THR A 291 -9.18 -12.13 20.21
CA THR A 291 -10.38 -12.89 20.52
C THR A 291 -11.05 -12.26 21.74
N ILE A 292 -12.29 -11.81 21.56
CA ILE A 292 -13.04 -11.04 22.56
C ILE A 292 -14.38 -11.70 22.85
N THR A 293 -14.86 -11.61 24.08
CA THR A 293 -16.24 -11.97 24.44
C THR A 293 -17.06 -10.72 24.64
N LEU A 294 -18.05 -10.52 23.78
CA LEU A 294 -19.06 -9.46 23.81
C LEU A 294 -20.42 -10.13 24.07
N ASP A 295 -21.19 -9.67 25.04
CA ASP A 295 -22.51 -10.23 25.38
C ASP A 295 -22.55 -11.77 25.49
N SER A 296 -21.53 -12.37 26.12
CA SER A 296 -21.34 -13.83 26.25
C SER A 296 -21.15 -14.61 24.94
N LYS A 297 -21.05 -13.93 23.80
CA LYS A 297 -20.65 -14.50 22.50
C LYS A 297 -19.17 -14.20 22.25
N LYS A 298 -18.47 -15.16 21.66
CA LYS A 298 -17.04 -15.05 21.35
C LYS A 298 -16.89 -14.57 19.91
N TYR A 299 -16.09 -13.53 19.72
CA TYR A 299 -15.79 -12.93 18.42
C TYR A 299 -14.28 -12.90 18.21
N GLN A 300 -13.88 -13.02 16.95
CA GLN A 300 -12.58 -12.53 16.50
C GLN A 300 -12.72 -11.07 16.11
N MET A 301 -11.68 -10.28 16.28
CA MET A 301 -11.69 -8.88 15.88
C MET A 301 -10.32 -8.50 15.32
N ASN A 302 -10.32 -7.93 14.13
CA ASN A 302 -9.16 -7.22 13.57
C ASN A 302 -9.31 -5.74 13.87
N MET A 303 -8.21 -5.06 14.11
CA MET A 303 -8.19 -3.61 14.20
C MET A 303 -6.89 -3.05 13.65
N MET A 304 -7.03 -2.01 12.84
CA MET A 304 -5.91 -1.25 12.32
C MET A 304 -5.78 0.08 13.06
N LEU A 305 -4.62 0.28 13.67
CA LEU A 305 -4.22 1.52 14.32
C LEU A 305 -3.40 2.35 13.33
N ASP A 306 -3.81 3.59 13.10
CA ASP A 306 -3.05 4.59 12.38
C ASP A 306 -2.59 5.67 13.38
N PHE A 307 -1.28 5.83 13.53
CA PHE A 307 -0.68 6.73 14.51
C PHE A 307 -0.86 8.20 14.11
N LYS A 308 -1.29 8.46 12.88
CA LYS A 308 -1.61 9.81 12.38
C LYS A 308 -3.07 10.17 12.55
N SER A 309 -3.98 9.19 12.62
CA SER A 309 -5.43 9.45 12.53
C SER A 309 -6.31 8.74 13.56
N GLY A 310 -5.82 7.72 14.27
CA GLY A 310 -6.55 6.96 15.29
C GLY A 310 -6.84 5.52 14.87
N ILE A 311 -7.99 4.98 15.30
CA ILE A 311 -8.48 3.70 14.80
C ILE A 311 -9.00 3.92 13.39
N ARG A 312 -8.44 3.18 12.43
CA ARG A 312 -8.78 3.28 11.00
C ARG A 312 -9.93 2.33 10.63
N GLU A 313 -9.90 1.13 11.19
CA GLU A 313 -10.87 0.08 10.92
C GLU A 313 -10.91 -0.90 12.09
N SER A 314 -12.12 -1.37 12.42
CA SER A 314 -12.36 -2.53 13.28
C SER A 314 -13.26 -3.51 12.55
N LEU A 315 -12.79 -4.73 12.29
CA LEU A 315 -13.59 -5.77 11.63
C LEU A 315 -13.89 -6.89 12.61
N PRO A 316 -15.16 -7.07 13.02
CA PRO A 316 -15.55 -8.25 13.79
C PRO A 316 -15.67 -9.48 12.88
N ASN A 317 -15.42 -10.65 13.47
CA ASN A 317 -15.71 -11.97 12.91
C ASN A 317 -15.05 -12.28 11.55
N ILE A 318 -13.73 -12.04 11.46
CA ILE A 318 -12.91 -12.21 10.25
C ILE A 318 -13.13 -13.58 9.58
N ASP A 319 -12.91 -14.67 10.31
CA ASP A 319 -13.24 -16.04 9.88
C ASP A 319 -13.61 -16.87 11.13
N PRO A 320 -14.91 -17.07 11.42
CA PRO A 320 -15.36 -17.77 12.62
C PRO A 320 -14.89 -19.24 12.68
N ASP A 321 -14.53 -19.84 11.55
CA ASP A 321 -14.16 -21.26 11.46
C ASP A 321 -12.67 -21.52 11.72
N ARG A 322 -11.85 -20.47 11.69
CA ARG A 322 -10.39 -20.56 11.91
C ARG A 322 -9.99 -19.99 13.27
N THR A 323 -8.76 -20.22 13.67
CA THR A 323 -8.12 -19.56 14.82
C THR A 323 -7.26 -18.40 14.36
N ILE A 324 -6.97 -17.42 15.23
CA ILE A 324 -6.07 -16.31 14.89
C ILE A 324 -4.69 -16.79 14.41
N PRO A 325 -4.05 -17.81 15.02
CA PRO A 325 -2.80 -18.37 14.49
C PRO A 325 -2.92 -18.93 13.07
N GLU A 326 -4.02 -19.59 12.73
CA GLU A 326 -4.25 -20.11 11.36
C GLU A 326 -4.43 -18.97 10.35
N LEU A 327 -5.11 -17.88 10.75
CA LEU A 327 -5.24 -16.67 9.94
C LEU A 327 -3.89 -15.99 9.71
N ILE A 328 -3.06 -15.88 10.76
CA ILE A 328 -1.70 -15.32 10.64
C ILE A 328 -0.84 -16.20 9.71
N GLU A 329 -0.93 -17.53 9.81
CA GLU A 329 -0.21 -18.45 8.93
C GLU A 329 -0.63 -18.29 7.46
N GLU A 330 -1.93 -18.16 7.20
CA GLU A 330 -2.44 -17.90 5.85
C GLU A 330 -1.95 -16.56 5.28
N LEU A 331 -2.01 -15.49 6.09
CA LEU A 331 -1.49 -14.18 5.70
C LEU A 331 -0.02 -14.27 5.31
N ASN A 332 0.80 -14.94 6.13
CA ASN A 332 2.23 -15.10 5.89
C ASN A 332 2.57 -15.97 4.66
N ASN A 333 1.63 -16.78 4.17
CA ASN A 333 1.80 -17.58 2.95
C ASN A 333 1.45 -16.78 1.68
N HIS A 334 0.65 -15.71 1.79
CA HIS A 334 0.14 -14.94 0.66
C HIS A 334 0.82 -13.57 0.51
N ASP A 335 0.96 -12.84 1.61
CA ASP A 335 1.62 -11.55 1.70
C ASP A 335 2.89 -11.77 2.53
N GLY A 336 4.05 -11.26 2.08
CA GLY A 336 5.34 -11.51 2.72
C GLY A 336 5.31 -11.42 4.25
N TYR A 337 6.10 -12.25 4.93
CA TYR A 337 6.06 -12.48 6.38
C TYR A 337 5.74 -11.24 7.25
N ILE A 338 4.52 -11.22 7.81
CA ILE A 338 4.04 -10.22 8.78
C ILE A 338 4.23 -10.77 10.20
N ASP A 339 5.01 -10.06 11.00
CA ASP A 339 5.37 -10.51 12.35
C ASP A 339 4.33 -10.08 13.39
N PHE A 340 3.37 -10.97 13.65
CA PHE A 340 2.42 -10.82 14.75
C PHE A 340 3.00 -11.36 16.06
N THR A 341 3.18 -10.47 17.04
CA THR A 341 3.64 -10.82 18.39
C THR A 341 2.44 -11.07 19.33
N PRO A 342 2.36 -12.22 20.01
CA PRO A 342 1.37 -12.43 21.07
C PRO A 342 1.70 -11.61 22.31
N VAL A 343 0.73 -10.83 22.80
CA VAL A 343 0.87 -9.92 23.96
C VAL A 343 -0.24 -10.14 24.99
N SER A 344 0.00 -9.72 26.24
CA SER A 344 -1.04 -9.65 27.27
C SER A 344 -2.14 -8.66 26.86
N PRO A 345 -3.42 -8.94 27.17
CA PRO A 345 -4.50 -7.97 26.99
C PRO A 345 -4.27 -6.60 27.64
N ASP A 346 -3.46 -6.54 28.70
CA ASP A 346 -3.08 -5.29 29.37
C ASP A 346 -2.37 -4.31 28.42
N TRP A 347 -1.77 -4.80 27.34
CA TRP A 347 -1.19 -3.98 26.28
C TRP A 347 -2.23 -3.06 25.65
N LEU A 348 -3.46 -3.54 25.42
CA LEU A 348 -4.49 -2.73 24.77
C LEU A 348 -4.93 -1.58 25.68
N GLN A 349 -5.02 -1.82 26.99
CA GLN A 349 -5.26 -0.78 27.99
C GLN A 349 -4.21 0.34 27.92
N GLN A 350 -2.98 0.00 27.53
CA GLN A 350 -1.88 0.94 27.43
C GLN A 350 -1.97 1.79 26.15
N ILE A 351 -2.24 1.16 25.01
CA ILE A 351 -2.16 1.81 23.70
C ILE A 351 -3.45 2.55 23.34
N LEU A 352 -4.61 2.03 23.72
CA LEU A 352 -5.89 2.57 23.31
C LEU A 352 -6.13 4.04 23.75
N PRO A 353 -5.80 4.47 24.98
CA PRO A 353 -5.85 5.88 25.38
C PRO A 353 -5.07 6.81 24.44
N TRP A 354 -3.87 6.38 24.02
CA TRP A 354 -3.04 7.13 23.10
C TRP A 354 -3.67 7.24 21.72
N ILE A 355 -4.09 6.13 21.13
CA ILE A 355 -4.73 6.13 19.81
C ILE A 355 -6.00 7.00 19.81
N LEU A 356 -6.80 6.94 20.87
CA LEU A 356 -7.99 7.77 21.02
C LEU A 356 -7.67 9.27 21.21
N SER A 357 -6.49 9.60 21.76
CA SER A 357 -5.99 10.98 21.80
C SER A 357 -5.58 11.51 20.44
N VAL A 358 -4.94 10.67 19.62
CA VAL A 358 -4.67 10.98 18.20
C VAL A 358 -5.98 11.24 17.47
N GLN A 359 -6.94 10.33 17.61
CA GLN A 359 -8.27 10.42 17.00
C GLN A 359 -8.99 11.72 17.40
N GLN A 360 -8.98 12.06 18.69
CA GLN A 360 -9.59 13.28 19.20
C GLN A 360 -8.90 14.54 18.69
N THR A 361 -7.57 14.56 18.67
CA THR A 361 -6.77 15.72 18.24
C THR A 361 -6.96 16.01 16.75
N LYS A 362 -7.12 14.96 15.94
CA LYS A 362 -7.33 15.04 14.49
C LYS A 362 -8.79 15.23 14.12
N ASN A 363 -9.70 15.11 15.09
CA ASN A 363 -11.15 15.11 14.86
C ASN A 363 -11.57 14.03 13.84
N THR A 364 -10.88 12.88 13.85
CA THR A 364 -11.22 11.74 13.01
C THR A 364 -12.42 11.03 13.65
N PRO A 365 -13.54 10.81 12.93
CA PRO A 365 -14.66 10.05 13.48
C PRO A 365 -14.27 8.58 13.66
N LEU A 366 -14.91 7.91 14.62
CA LEU A 366 -14.86 6.45 14.76
C LEU A 366 -15.90 5.82 13.84
N ASP A 367 -15.60 4.63 13.31
CA ASP A 367 -16.60 3.78 12.67
C ASP A 367 -17.57 3.18 13.70
N LEU A 368 -18.69 2.65 13.21
CA LEU A 368 -19.80 2.22 14.05
C LEU A 368 -19.46 0.96 14.88
N ASP A 369 -18.74 0.00 14.29
CA ASP A 369 -18.24 -1.17 15.00
C ASP A 369 -17.29 -0.76 16.12
N SER A 370 -16.33 0.12 15.82
CA SER A 370 -15.42 0.69 16.81
C SER A 370 -16.17 1.31 17.99
N LEU A 371 -17.17 2.16 17.73
CA LEU A 371 -17.97 2.76 18.80
C LEU A 371 -18.69 1.70 19.65
N TYR A 372 -19.27 0.69 19.00
CA TYR A 372 -20.02 -0.35 19.68
C TYR A 372 -19.13 -1.19 20.59
N TRP A 373 -18.03 -1.76 20.10
CA TRP A 373 -17.19 -2.63 20.91
C TRP A 373 -16.39 -1.84 21.97
N LEU A 374 -15.91 -0.62 21.66
CA LEU A 374 -15.26 0.27 22.64
C LEU A 374 -16.21 0.63 23.79
N SER A 375 -17.52 0.66 23.54
CA SER A 375 -18.51 0.93 24.59
C SER A 375 -18.59 -0.17 25.65
N GLN A 376 -18.13 -1.38 25.32
CA GLN A 376 -18.14 -2.54 26.21
C GLN A 376 -16.83 -2.70 27.01
N LEU A 377 -15.79 -1.93 26.69
CA LEU A 377 -14.55 -1.90 27.46
C LEU A 377 -14.70 -1.06 28.74
N PRO A 378 -13.83 -1.27 29.75
CA PRO A 378 -13.77 -0.38 30.91
C PRO A 378 -13.61 1.10 30.51
N PRO A 379 -14.36 2.05 31.13
CA PRO A 379 -14.32 3.46 30.76
C PRO A 379 -12.94 4.11 30.83
N GLU A 380 -12.09 3.62 31.73
CA GLU A 380 -10.68 4.04 31.88
C GLU A 380 -9.82 3.72 30.65
N TRP A 381 -10.10 2.65 29.91
CA TRP A 381 -9.32 2.27 28.70
C TRP A 381 -9.64 3.20 27.53
N THR A 382 -10.81 3.83 27.54
CA THR A 382 -11.29 4.68 26.46
C THR A 382 -11.18 6.18 26.78
N GLN A 383 -10.48 6.56 27.84
CA GLN A 383 -10.14 7.97 28.08
C GLN A 383 -8.92 8.36 27.26
N PRO A 384 -9.01 9.38 26.38
CA PRO A 384 -7.85 9.84 25.63
C PRO A 384 -6.72 10.35 26.55
N GLU A 385 -5.50 9.89 26.28
CA GLU A 385 -4.28 10.31 26.96
C GLU A 385 -3.19 10.55 25.92
N ALA A 386 -2.49 11.69 25.97
CA ALA A 386 -1.49 12.02 24.95
C ALA A 386 -0.23 11.14 25.06
N PHE A 387 0.48 10.98 23.96
CA PHE A 387 1.79 10.31 23.96
C PHE A 387 2.83 11.14 24.71
N GLU A 388 3.45 10.53 25.72
CA GLU A 388 4.59 11.10 26.43
C GLU A 388 5.66 10.03 26.67
N LEU A 389 6.83 10.17 26.03
CA LEU A 389 7.95 9.23 26.18
C LEU A 389 8.36 9.06 27.66
N GLU A 390 8.38 10.15 28.43
CA GLU A 390 8.67 10.15 29.86
C GLU A 390 7.70 9.28 30.66
N HIS A 391 6.41 9.35 30.35
CA HIS A 391 5.39 8.55 31.01
C HIS A 391 5.69 7.06 30.83
N TRP A 392 5.94 6.63 29.58
CA TRP A 392 6.28 5.25 29.26
C TRP A 392 7.57 4.80 29.94
N SER A 393 8.59 5.65 29.91
CA SER A 393 9.89 5.35 30.51
C SER A 393 9.78 5.18 32.03
N GLN A 394 9.01 6.04 32.70
CA GLN A 394 8.74 5.90 34.14
C GLN A 394 7.94 4.62 34.42
N LYS A 395 6.92 4.34 33.61
CA LYS A 395 6.06 3.16 33.75
C LYS A 395 6.83 1.85 33.64
N PHE A 396 7.79 1.78 32.71
CA PHE A 396 8.62 0.60 32.48
C PHE A 396 9.85 0.54 33.40
N GLY A 397 10.05 1.52 34.27
CA GLY A 397 11.21 1.58 35.16
C GLY A 397 12.53 1.74 34.42
N TYR A 398 12.50 2.38 33.25
CA TYR A 398 13.65 2.54 32.37
C TYR A 398 14.81 3.27 33.06
N GLN A 399 16.01 2.74 32.87
CA GLN A 399 17.25 3.36 33.34
C GLN A 399 18.18 3.61 32.17
N ALA A 400 18.49 4.89 31.93
CA ALA A 400 19.38 5.30 30.87
C ALA A 400 20.77 4.65 31.00
N ASN A 401 21.24 4.03 29.92
CA ASN A 401 22.57 3.47 29.83
C ASN A 401 23.37 4.20 28.74
N PRO A 402 24.24 5.16 29.11
CA PRO A 402 24.97 5.97 28.14
C PRO A 402 25.79 5.16 27.13
N LYS A 403 26.33 4.00 27.52
CA LYS A 403 27.13 3.16 26.62
C LYS A 403 26.27 2.50 25.53
N ARG A 404 25.05 2.11 25.86
CA ARG A 404 24.09 1.47 24.94
C ARG A 404 23.43 2.53 24.06
N GLN A 405 23.11 3.69 24.63
CA GLN A 405 22.70 4.88 23.87
C GLN A 405 23.79 5.30 22.86
N ASP A 406 25.07 5.33 23.23
CA ASP A 406 26.15 5.69 22.28
C ASP A 406 26.27 4.69 21.10
N GLN A 407 25.94 3.41 21.31
CA GLN A 407 25.97 2.41 20.25
C GLN A 407 24.87 2.63 19.20
N ASN A 408 23.71 3.19 19.60
CA ASN A 408 22.57 3.51 18.71
C ASN A 408 22.19 2.37 17.74
N ARG A 409 22.27 1.11 18.18
CA ARG A 409 21.96 -0.07 17.37
C ARG A 409 20.81 -0.83 17.98
N LEU A 410 19.90 -1.27 17.12
CA LEU A 410 18.87 -2.21 17.46
C LEU A 410 19.45 -3.62 17.26
N GLY A 411 19.34 -4.50 18.27
CA GLY A 411 19.83 -5.88 18.20
C GLY A 411 18.98 -6.80 17.33
N ILE A 412 18.45 -6.31 16.20
CA ILE A 412 17.57 -7.06 15.30
C ILE A 412 18.35 -7.44 14.04
N ALA A 413 18.04 -8.63 13.50
CA ALA A 413 18.67 -9.15 12.30
C ALA A 413 18.32 -8.30 11.05
N MET A 414 19.30 -8.14 10.16
CA MET A 414 19.07 -7.61 8.81
C MET A 414 17.96 -8.44 8.13
N GLY A 415 16.96 -7.77 7.56
CA GLY A 415 15.81 -8.42 6.90
C GLY A 415 14.63 -8.77 7.81
N SER A 416 14.61 -8.35 9.09
CA SER A 416 13.38 -8.46 9.88
C SER A 416 12.25 -7.62 9.27
N SER A 417 11.01 -8.12 9.33
CA SER A 417 9.80 -7.40 8.87
C SER A 417 9.70 -5.98 9.44
N LEU A 418 10.08 -5.78 10.71
CA LEU A 418 10.13 -4.45 11.33
C LEU A 418 11.06 -3.48 10.59
N ILE A 419 12.31 -3.88 10.36
CA ILE A 419 13.31 -3.05 9.66
C ILE A 419 12.88 -2.77 8.22
N LEU A 420 12.37 -3.78 7.51
CA LEU A 420 11.90 -3.63 6.12
C LEU A 420 10.67 -2.73 6.03
N SER A 421 9.83 -2.73 7.05
CA SER A 421 8.71 -1.81 7.09
C SER A 421 9.17 -0.35 7.24
N TRP A 422 10.36 -0.06 7.78
CA TRP A 422 10.82 1.32 8.03
C TRP A 422 11.69 1.91 6.93
N LEU A 423 11.74 1.28 5.76
CA LEU A 423 12.45 1.81 4.60
C LEU A 423 11.83 3.12 4.10
N ALA A 424 12.65 3.93 3.44
CA ALA A 424 12.21 5.21 2.90
C ALA A 424 11.20 4.98 1.77
N PRO A 425 10.10 5.75 1.71
CA PRO A 425 9.17 5.69 0.59
C PRO A 425 9.83 6.06 -0.74
N GLU A 426 9.33 5.47 -1.83
CA GLU A 426 9.81 5.70 -3.21
C GLU A 426 9.97 7.18 -3.56
N GLU A 427 9.03 8.04 -3.15
CA GLU A 427 9.08 9.48 -3.45
C GLU A 427 10.31 10.21 -2.87
N TYR A 428 10.95 9.65 -1.85
CA TYR A 428 12.20 10.16 -1.28
C TYR A 428 13.41 9.51 -1.94
N LEU A 429 13.31 8.23 -2.30
CA LEU A 429 14.33 7.50 -3.03
C LEU A 429 14.58 8.13 -4.41
N LEU A 430 13.53 8.44 -5.16
CA LEU A 430 13.61 9.12 -6.46
C LEU A 430 14.26 10.52 -6.39
N LYS A 431 14.29 11.15 -5.20
CA LYS A 431 14.92 12.46 -4.98
C LYS A 431 16.35 12.35 -4.44
N ALA A 432 16.71 11.20 -3.88
CA ALA A 432 18.02 10.95 -3.29
C ALA A 432 18.98 10.42 -4.36
N LYS A 433 20.23 10.92 -4.38
CA LYS A 433 21.25 10.39 -5.29
C LYS A 433 22.05 9.25 -4.68
N LYS A 434 22.11 9.20 -3.35
CA LYS A 434 22.85 8.22 -2.57
C LYS A 434 22.15 7.96 -1.24
N PRO A 435 22.37 6.81 -0.57
CA PRO A 435 21.75 6.46 0.70
C PRO A 435 21.82 7.59 1.74
N ARG A 436 22.98 8.24 1.87
CA ARG A 436 23.20 9.33 2.83
C ARG A 436 22.30 10.55 2.64
N ASP A 437 21.74 10.77 1.45
CA ASP A 437 20.82 11.88 1.23
C ASP A 437 19.50 11.65 1.97
N LEU A 438 19.05 10.39 2.10
CA LEU A 438 17.84 10.02 2.83
C LEU A 438 17.90 10.36 4.32
N LEU A 439 19.10 10.35 4.92
CA LEU A 439 19.28 10.72 6.32
C LEU A 439 18.65 12.09 6.60
N LYS A 440 18.92 13.07 5.73
CA LYS A 440 18.37 14.42 5.87
C LYS A 440 16.97 14.54 5.28
N LEU A 441 16.73 13.93 4.11
CA LEU A 441 15.48 14.10 3.36
C LEU A 441 14.27 13.44 4.05
N TYR A 442 14.48 12.31 4.72
CA TYR A 442 13.42 11.50 5.30
C TYR A 442 13.64 11.25 6.80
N TYR A 443 14.72 10.57 7.18
CA TYR A 443 14.85 10.05 8.55
C TYR A 443 14.94 11.14 9.63
N TYR A 444 15.89 12.08 9.51
CA TYR A 444 16.02 13.18 10.48
C TYR A 444 14.90 14.23 10.37
N ALA A 445 14.25 14.34 9.21
CA ALA A 445 13.08 15.19 9.03
C ALA A 445 11.87 14.67 9.82
N ASN A 446 11.77 13.36 9.98
CA ASN A 446 10.63 12.67 10.59
C ASN A 446 10.94 12.01 11.95
N ARG A 447 11.90 12.56 12.72
CA ARG A 447 12.39 11.98 13.99
C ARG A 447 11.29 11.62 14.98
N GLU A 448 10.27 12.48 15.11
CA GLU A 448 9.19 12.26 16.06
C GLU A 448 8.40 10.98 15.75
N TRP A 449 8.18 10.65 14.48
CA TRP A 449 7.52 9.40 14.09
C TRP A 449 8.33 8.19 14.53
N PHE A 450 9.65 8.22 14.33
CA PHE A 450 10.52 7.12 14.78
C PHE A 450 10.57 7.02 16.31
N ILE A 451 10.49 8.12 17.05
CA ILE A 451 10.38 8.08 18.52
C ILE A 451 9.10 7.36 18.94
N GLU A 452 7.96 7.67 18.33
CA GLU A 452 6.69 7.00 18.58
C GLU A 452 6.74 5.50 18.22
N ARG A 453 7.25 5.15 17.04
CA ARG A 453 7.41 3.76 16.56
C ARG A 453 8.29 2.91 17.49
N LEU A 454 9.43 3.49 17.93
CA LEU A 454 10.34 2.83 18.87
C LEU A 454 9.68 2.64 20.24
N THR A 455 8.99 3.66 20.74
CA THR A 455 8.30 3.58 22.04
C THR A 455 7.18 2.56 22.01
N TYR A 456 6.39 2.52 20.94
CA TYR A 456 5.36 1.50 20.72
C TYR A 456 5.95 0.09 20.67
N SER A 457 7.06 -0.09 19.97
CA SER A 457 7.77 -1.38 19.93
C SER A 457 8.28 -1.79 21.32
N ALA A 458 8.72 -0.84 22.15
CA ALA A 458 8.99 -1.10 23.57
C ALA A 458 7.73 -1.55 24.33
N VAL A 459 6.55 -0.98 24.06
CA VAL A 459 5.31 -1.45 24.70
C VAL A 459 5.01 -2.90 24.29
N ILE A 460 5.15 -3.26 23.01
CA ILE A 460 4.99 -4.66 22.56
C ILE A 460 5.92 -5.60 23.33
N GLU A 461 7.21 -5.27 23.37
CA GLU A 461 8.21 -6.08 24.08
C GLU A 461 7.89 -6.26 25.57
N GLN A 462 7.42 -5.20 26.23
CA GLN A 462 7.07 -5.20 27.65
C GLN A 462 5.92 -6.15 27.99
N TYR A 463 4.95 -6.30 27.09
CA TYR A 463 3.75 -7.13 27.30
C TYR A 463 3.75 -8.43 26.49
N ARG A 464 4.83 -8.74 25.77
CA ARG A 464 4.98 -9.99 25.00
C ARG A 464 4.83 -11.22 25.91
N LEU A 465 4.09 -12.21 25.45
CA LEU A 465 3.85 -13.45 26.21
C LEU A 465 4.96 -14.50 26.03
N THR A 466 5.71 -14.46 24.92
CA THR A 466 6.80 -15.39 24.60
C THR A 466 8.17 -14.93 25.13
N SER A 467 8.85 -15.82 25.87
CA SER A 467 10.06 -15.53 26.65
C SER A 467 11.39 -15.93 25.98
N GLN A 468 11.39 -16.27 24.68
CA GLN A 468 12.56 -16.89 24.03
C GLN A 468 13.58 -15.90 23.45
N ALA A 469 13.28 -14.60 23.39
CA ALA A 469 14.16 -13.56 22.86
C ALA A 469 14.62 -12.58 23.96
N PRO A 470 15.78 -11.91 23.81
CA PRO A 470 16.20 -10.88 24.75
C PRO A 470 15.17 -9.74 24.78
N HIS A 471 14.71 -9.36 25.97
CA HIS A 471 13.73 -8.28 26.16
C HIS A 471 14.35 -6.93 25.71
N LEU A 472 13.87 -6.38 24.59
CA LEU A 472 14.51 -5.23 23.92
C LEU A 472 13.97 -3.86 24.37
N VAL A 473 13.07 -3.79 25.36
CA VAL A 473 12.45 -2.53 25.85
C VAL A 473 13.48 -1.43 26.06
N ASP A 474 14.55 -1.74 26.79
CA ASP A 474 15.64 -0.81 27.10
C ASP A 474 16.38 -0.29 25.85
N GLN A 475 16.52 -1.12 24.80
CA GLN A 475 17.18 -0.72 23.56
C GLN A 475 16.29 0.19 22.73
N TYR A 476 14.99 -0.12 22.65
CA TYR A 476 14.02 0.73 21.98
C TYR A 476 13.93 2.11 22.64
N LEU A 477 13.85 2.16 23.97
CA LEU A 477 13.80 3.43 24.71
C LEU A 477 15.13 4.21 24.61
N ASP A 478 16.27 3.53 24.63
CA ASP A 478 17.57 4.18 24.38
C ASP A 478 17.59 4.90 23.03
N LEU A 479 17.13 4.24 21.96
CA LEU A 479 17.05 4.83 20.62
C LEU A 479 16.07 6.00 20.58
N ALA A 480 14.90 5.88 21.23
CA ALA A 480 13.92 6.95 21.31
C ALA A 480 14.49 8.19 22.02
N TYR A 481 15.20 8.01 23.14
CA TYR A 481 15.88 9.11 23.83
C TYR A 481 17.03 9.70 23.03
N ALA A 482 17.80 8.87 22.31
CA ALA A 482 18.88 9.35 21.45
C ALA A 482 18.34 10.18 20.27
N LEU A 483 17.20 9.81 19.69
CA LEU A 483 16.53 10.59 18.64
C LEU A 483 16.04 11.96 19.13
N ARG A 484 15.65 12.03 20.41
CA ARG A 484 15.19 13.27 21.05
C ARG A 484 16.34 14.22 21.41
N ASP A 485 17.59 13.77 21.42
CA ASP A 485 18.75 14.63 21.72
C ASP A 485 18.86 15.75 20.66
N PRO A 486 18.71 17.04 21.03
CA PRO A 486 18.86 18.14 20.09
C PRO A 486 20.28 18.25 19.50
N ALA A 487 21.28 17.64 20.14
CA ALA A 487 22.65 17.57 19.62
C ALA A 487 22.86 16.46 18.57
N LEU A 488 21.87 15.62 18.29
CA LEU A 488 21.97 14.49 17.36
C LEU A 488 22.39 14.92 15.95
N ASN A 489 22.02 16.11 15.49
CA ASN A 489 22.41 16.64 14.17
C ASN A 489 23.94 16.72 13.96
N ARG A 490 24.75 16.53 15.01
CA ARG A 490 26.22 16.51 14.98
C ARG A 490 26.81 15.12 15.22
N LYS A 491 25.99 14.09 15.43
CA LYS A 491 26.38 12.71 15.74
C LYS A 491 25.79 11.76 14.70
N LYS A 492 26.41 10.59 14.53
CA LYS A 492 25.86 9.52 13.69
C LYS A 492 24.80 8.75 14.47
N PHE A 493 23.70 8.41 13.80
CA PHE A 493 22.67 7.52 14.33
C PHE A 493 22.64 6.23 13.51
N ALA A 494 23.22 5.15 14.05
CA ALA A 494 23.56 3.96 13.26
C ALA A 494 22.33 3.30 12.62
N LEU A 495 21.19 3.28 13.31
CA LEU A 495 19.94 2.75 12.74
C LEU A 495 19.52 3.47 11.45
N PHE A 496 19.62 4.80 11.37
CA PHE A 496 19.25 5.54 10.17
C PHE A 496 20.24 5.34 9.02
N GLU A 497 21.53 5.15 9.31
CA GLU A 497 22.51 4.79 8.29
C GLU A 497 22.15 3.44 7.66
N THR A 498 21.88 2.42 8.49
CA THR A 498 21.47 1.09 8.02
C THR A 498 20.16 1.13 7.24
N LEU A 499 19.13 1.84 7.75
CA LEU A 499 17.86 1.97 7.02
C LEU A 499 18.04 2.69 5.69
N SER A 500 18.93 3.69 5.62
CA SER A 500 19.18 4.42 4.38
C SER A 500 19.86 3.57 3.31
N GLU A 501 20.80 2.70 3.70
CA GLU A 501 21.46 1.74 2.81
C GLU A 501 20.46 0.70 2.31
N LEU A 502 19.74 0.06 3.24
CA LEU A 502 18.72 -0.94 2.89
C LEU A 502 17.60 -0.38 2.00
N SER A 503 17.20 0.89 2.17
CA SER A 503 16.15 1.49 1.34
C SER A 503 16.58 1.57 -0.12
N PHE A 504 17.86 1.86 -0.37
CA PHE A 504 18.41 1.86 -1.73
C PHE A 504 18.49 0.44 -2.26
N ASP A 505 19.08 -0.48 -1.50
CA ASP A 505 19.27 -1.87 -1.93
C ASP A 505 17.94 -2.51 -2.36
N TYR A 506 16.91 -2.43 -1.51
CA TYR A 506 15.60 -3.02 -1.82
C TYR A 506 14.90 -2.34 -3.01
N PHE A 507 14.97 -1.01 -3.09
CA PHE A 507 14.32 -0.28 -4.18
C PHE A 507 14.87 -0.64 -5.56
N TYR A 508 16.20 -0.76 -5.68
CA TYR A 508 16.82 -1.15 -6.96
C TYR A 508 16.67 -2.65 -7.24
N MET A 509 16.66 -3.49 -6.21
CA MET A 509 16.36 -4.93 -6.37
C MET A 509 14.93 -5.19 -6.85
N GLU A 510 13.92 -4.50 -6.30
CA GLU A 510 12.53 -4.65 -6.75
C GLU A 510 12.36 -4.23 -8.21
N GLN A 511 13.05 -3.16 -8.65
CA GLN A 511 13.03 -2.75 -10.04
C GLN A 511 13.61 -3.81 -10.98
N GLU A 512 14.53 -4.67 -10.54
CA GLU A 512 15.07 -5.77 -11.35
C GLU A 512 14.09 -6.93 -11.54
N GLU A 513 13.18 -7.16 -10.58
CA GLU A 513 12.19 -8.23 -10.66
C GLU A 513 11.05 -7.91 -11.63
N GLU A 514 10.76 -6.64 -11.88
CA GLU A 514 9.72 -6.19 -12.82
C GLU A 514 10.19 -6.07 -14.28
N ILE A 515 11.48 -6.28 -14.56
CA ILE A 515 12.02 -6.12 -15.92
C ILE A 515 11.63 -7.33 -16.77
N GLU A 516 10.57 -7.17 -17.56
CA GLU A 516 10.24 -8.14 -18.61
C GLU A 516 11.43 -8.36 -19.56
N PRO A 517 11.80 -9.62 -19.85
CA PRO A 517 12.91 -9.92 -20.74
C PRO A 517 12.71 -9.34 -22.13
N GLN A 518 13.61 -8.44 -22.54
CA GLN A 518 13.55 -7.71 -23.81
C GLN A 518 14.94 -7.63 -24.45
N GLY A 519 14.95 -7.53 -25.78
CA GLY A 519 16.17 -7.33 -26.55
C GLY A 519 16.52 -5.86 -26.68
N LEU A 520 17.77 -5.50 -26.43
CA LEU A 520 18.28 -4.15 -26.64
C LEU A 520 19.21 -4.12 -27.85
N VAL A 521 19.09 -3.07 -28.67
CA VAL A 521 20.10 -2.70 -29.68
C VAL A 521 20.86 -1.51 -29.16
N LEU A 522 22.11 -1.73 -28.77
CA LEU A 522 22.97 -0.72 -28.16
C LEU A 522 24.08 -0.31 -29.12
N LYS A 523 24.42 0.98 -29.13
CA LYS A 523 25.62 1.49 -29.79
C LYS A 523 26.66 1.84 -28.74
N VAL A 524 27.77 1.12 -28.74
CA VAL A 524 28.94 1.36 -27.89
C VAL A 524 29.96 2.13 -28.71
N SER A 525 30.28 3.36 -28.30
CA SER A 525 31.20 4.26 -29.00
C SER A 525 32.39 4.58 -28.10
N LEU A 526 33.61 4.36 -28.58
CA LEU A 526 34.81 4.83 -27.89
C LEU A 526 34.94 6.34 -28.13
N LEU A 527 34.92 7.13 -27.06
CA LEU A 527 34.99 8.58 -27.14
C LEU A 527 36.36 9.05 -27.64
N ASP A 528 36.37 10.20 -28.32
CA ASP A 528 37.55 10.87 -28.89
C ASP A 528 38.40 10.07 -29.91
N ALA A 529 37.98 8.86 -30.29
CA ALA A 529 38.64 8.05 -31.31
C ALA A 529 38.55 8.69 -32.71
N THR A 530 39.69 8.87 -33.37
CA THR A 530 39.78 9.44 -34.72
C THR A 530 40.66 8.57 -35.63
N PRO A 531 40.08 7.78 -36.56
CA PRO A 531 38.67 7.72 -36.94
C PRO A 531 37.77 7.02 -35.91
N ALA A 532 36.47 7.32 -35.95
CA ALA A 532 35.50 6.85 -34.96
C ALA A 532 35.48 5.31 -34.84
N VAL A 533 35.58 4.83 -33.60
CA VAL A 533 35.49 3.42 -33.23
C VAL A 533 34.17 3.18 -32.52
N TRP A 534 33.34 2.28 -33.05
CA TRP A 534 32.07 1.91 -32.42
C TRP A 534 31.61 0.51 -32.79
N ARG A 535 30.76 -0.08 -31.94
CA ARG A 535 30.10 -1.37 -32.14
C ARG A 535 28.60 -1.21 -31.90
N ARG A 536 27.79 -1.87 -32.73
CA ARG A 536 26.35 -2.00 -32.52
C ARG A 536 26.06 -3.42 -32.11
N ILE A 537 25.65 -3.59 -30.87
CA ILE A 537 25.43 -4.89 -30.24
C ILE A 537 23.95 -5.11 -29.98
N ARG A 538 23.53 -6.36 -30.04
CA ARG A 538 22.25 -6.82 -29.52
C ARG A 538 22.50 -7.69 -28.32
N VAL A 539 21.80 -7.40 -27.24
CA VAL A 539 21.93 -8.07 -25.94
C VAL A 539 20.57 -8.21 -25.29
N SER A 540 20.45 -9.10 -24.31
CA SER A 540 19.31 -9.10 -23.40
C SER A 540 19.42 -7.91 -22.44
N ASN A 541 18.29 -7.29 -22.08
CA ASN A 541 18.25 -6.37 -20.94
C ASN A 541 18.49 -7.07 -19.59
N GLN A 542 18.49 -8.41 -19.57
CA GLN A 542 18.71 -9.23 -18.38
C GLN A 542 20.19 -9.51 -18.07
N LEU A 543 21.13 -9.07 -18.91
CA LEU A 543 22.55 -9.23 -18.61
C LEU A 543 22.91 -8.42 -17.37
N THR A 544 23.68 -9.02 -16.46
CA THR A 544 24.30 -8.26 -15.36
C THR A 544 25.33 -7.28 -15.92
N LEU A 545 25.71 -6.26 -15.14
CA LEU A 545 26.79 -5.34 -15.55
C LEU A 545 28.11 -6.09 -15.82
N ASN A 546 28.43 -7.14 -15.05
CA ASN A 546 29.60 -7.98 -15.29
C ASN A 546 29.50 -8.77 -16.60
N GLU A 547 28.37 -9.41 -16.87
CA GLU A 547 28.16 -10.11 -18.15
C GLU A 547 28.21 -9.12 -19.33
N PHE A 548 27.69 -7.91 -19.13
CA PHE A 548 27.72 -6.87 -20.16
C PHE A 548 29.13 -6.34 -20.41
N HIS A 549 29.96 -6.21 -19.37
CA HIS A 549 31.39 -5.93 -19.50
C HIS A 549 32.08 -6.96 -20.40
N ASP A 550 31.83 -8.25 -20.20
CA ASP A 550 32.39 -9.31 -21.05
C ASP A 550 31.96 -9.20 -22.53
N VAL A 551 30.70 -8.78 -22.77
CA VAL A 551 30.21 -8.47 -24.12
C VAL A 551 30.99 -7.32 -24.74
N ILE A 552 31.21 -6.22 -24.00
CA ILE A 552 31.95 -5.05 -24.48
C ILE A 552 33.40 -5.41 -24.78
N GLN A 553 34.09 -6.09 -23.85
CA GLN A 553 35.46 -6.56 -24.01
C GLN A 553 35.62 -7.40 -25.28
N THR A 554 34.72 -8.38 -25.46
CA THR A 554 34.73 -9.23 -26.66
C THR A 554 34.43 -8.45 -27.93
N ALA A 555 33.52 -7.48 -27.88
CA ALA A 555 33.14 -6.65 -29.02
C ALA A 555 34.24 -5.68 -29.47
N MET A 556 35.02 -5.18 -28.52
CA MET A 556 36.19 -4.33 -28.78
C MET A 556 37.45 -5.13 -29.12
N GLY A 557 37.52 -6.40 -28.69
CA GLY A 557 38.65 -7.28 -28.94
C GLY A 557 39.77 -7.14 -27.90
N TRP A 558 39.42 -6.72 -26.69
CA TRP A 558 40.32 -6.57 -25.54
C TRP A 558 40.44 -7.84 -24.71
N GLU A 559 41.38 -7.83 -23.78
CA GLU A 559 41.82 -9.02 -23.04
C GLU A 559 41.30 -9.06 -21.59
N ASN A 560 40.50 -8.07 -21.17
CA ASN A 560 39.98 -7.95 -19.81
C ASN A 560 41.11 -7.99 -18.74
N ALA A 561 42.19 -7.27 -19.01
CA ALA A 561 43.41 -7.24 -18.19
C ALA A 561 43.40 -6.15 -17.10
N HIS A 562 42.48 -5.18 -17.19
CA HIS A 562 42.44 -3.99 -16.32
C HIS A 562 41.10 -3.83 -15.59
N LEU A 563 41.08 -2.95 -14.58
CA LEU A 563 39.86 -2.56 -13.88
C LEU A 563 38.93 -1.77 -14.81
N PHE A 564 37.63 -1.81 -14.49
CA PHE A 564 36.60 -1.09 -15.21
C PHE A 564 35.56 -0.49 -14.27
N SER A 565 34.77 0.45 -14.77
CA SER A 565 33.62 1.00 -14.06
C SER A 565 32.50 1.36 -15.02
N PHE A 566 31.27 1.28 -14.51
CA PHE A 566 30.09 1.85 -15.15
C PHE A 566 29.67 3.13 -14.44
N ASN A 567 29.20 4.12 -15.19
CA ASN A 567 28.73 5.39 -14.63
C ASN A 567 27.52 5.95 -15.38
N ILE A 568 26.67 6.67 -14.64
CA ILE A 568 25.45 7.32 -15.14
C ILE A 568 25.55 8.79 -14.79
N GLU A 569 25.45 9.66 -15.81
CA GLU A 569 25.58 11.12 -15.64
C GLU A 569 26.86 11.56 -14.87
N GLY A 570 27.91 10.74 -14.91
CA GLY A 570 29.19 10.98 -14.22
C GLY A 570 29.29 10.41 -12.80
N ASP A 571 28.25 9.76 -12.28
CA ASP A 571 28.28 9.06 -10.98
C ASP A 571 28.58 7.56 -11.20
N SER A 572 29.58 7.02 -10.50
CA SER A 572 30.01 5.61 -10.63
C SER A 572 29.05 4.65 -9.93
N ILE A 573 28.72 3.55 -10.60
CA ILE A 573 27.99 2.42 -10.01
C ILE A 573 28.98 1.59 -9.17
N PRO A 574 28.67 1.26 -7.90
CA PRO A 574 29.56 0.46 -7.05
C PRO A 574 29.78 -0.96 -7.59
N GLU A 575 31.03 -1.42 -7.53
CA GLU A 575 31.48 -2.71 -8.09
C GLU A 575 30.80 -3.91 -7.39
N GLU A 576 30.49 -3.80 -6.08
CA GLU A 576 29.83 -4.87 -5.32
C GLU A 576 28.48 -5.31 -5.89
N HIS A 577 27.88 -4.51 -6.76
CA HIS A 577 26.58 -4.78 -7.36
C HIS A 577 26.67 -5.31 -8.79
N TYR A 578 27.85 -5.44 -9.41
CA TYR A 578 27.94 -5.75 -10.85
C TYR A 578 27.46 -7.17 -11.22
N ASP A 579 27.48 -8.10 -10.28
CA ASP A 579 26.94 -9.47 -10.45
C ASP A 579 25.43 -9.55 -10.19
N GLN A 580 24.83 -8.50 -9.63
CA GLN A 580 23.42 -8.48 -9.21
C GLN A 580 22.61 -7.62 -10.19
N ILE A 581 23.11 -6.41 -10.48
CA ILE A 581 22.37 -5.43 -11.27
C ILE A 581 22.38 -5.75 -12.75
N ARG A 582 21.17 -5.81 -13.32
CA ARG A 582 20.92 -5.98 -14.75
C ARG A 582 20.99 -4.65 -15.49
N ILE A 583 21.47 -4.68 -16.73
CA ILE A 583 21.57 -3.48 -17.56
C ILE A 583 20.21 -2.84 -17.89
N GLY A 584 19.12 -3.63 -17.86
CA GLY A 584 17.76 -3.15 -18.09
C GLY A 584 17.27 -2.11 -17.07
N VAL A 585 17.89 -2.05 -15.88
CA VAL A 585 17.60 -1.01 -14.87
C VAL A 585 17.95 0.38 -15.41
N PHE A 586 18.99 0.47 -16.25
CA PHE A 586 19.53 1.73 -16.76
C PHE A 586 19.22 1.99 -18.23
N LEU A 587 18.97 0.92 -19.01
CA LEU A 587 18.83 0.96 -20.46
C LEU A 587 17.44 0.44 -20.86
N ALA A 588 16.39 1.18 -20.50
CA ALA A 588 15.00 0.76 -20.65
C ALA A 588 14.33 1.35 -21.90
N GLU A 589 14.68 2.58 -22.27
CA GLU A 589 14.06 3.34 -23.34
C GLU A 589 15.05 3.75 -24.43
N ILE A 590 14.53 4.11 -25.61
CA ILE A 590 15.35 4.60 -26.71
C ILE A 590 15.94 5.96 -26.32
N GLY A 591 17.27 6.05 -26.38
CA GLY A 591 18.01 7.26 -26.01
C GLY A 591 18.69 7.19 -24.65
N ASP A 592 18.37 6.19 -23.82
CA ASP A 592 19.06 5.98 -22.54
C ASP A 592 20.56 5.77 -22.75
N GLU A 593 21.34 6.28 -21.80
CA GLU A 593 22.79 6.33 -21.86
C GLU A 593 23.42 5.69 -20.61
N LEU A 594 24.45 4.87 -20.84
CA LEU A 594 25.34 4.34 -19.82
C LEU A 594 26.78 4.54 -20.28
N ASN A 595 27.65 4.94 -19.37
CA ASN A 595 29.07 5.11 -19.69
C ASN A 595 29.89 3.98 -19.08
N TYR A 596 30.92 3.56 -19.81
CA TYR A 596 31.79 2.45 -19.45
C TYR A 596 33.25 2.89 -19.61
N GLN A 597 33.99 2.85 -18.51
CA GLN A 597 35.41 3.16 -18.47
C GLN A 597 36.20 1.87 -18.29
N TYR A 598 37.20 1.65 -19.14
CA TYR A 598 38.11 0.52 -19.06
C TYR A 598 39.56 1.00 -18.98
N ASP A 599 40.34 0.35 -18.11
CA ASP A 599 41.71 0.73 -17.77
C ASP A 599 41.82 2.16 -17.25
N PHE A 600 41.90 2.31 -15.93
CA PHE A 600 42.05 3.62 -15.29
C PHE A 600 43.43 4.27 -15.54
N GLY A 601 44.39 3.54 -16.12
CA GLY A 601 45.66 4.09 -16.59
C GLY A 601 45.50 4.81 -17.94
N ASP A 602 45.01 4.09 -18.94
CA ASP A 602 44.85 4.59 -20.31
C ASP A 602 43.53 5.36 -20.56
N ASP A 603 42.57 5.23 -19.65
CA ASP A 603 41.28 5.93 -19.61
C ASP A 603 40.41 5.71 -20.86
N TRP A 604 40.16 4.44 -21.21
CA TRP A 604 39.30 4.10 -22.36
C TRP A 604 37.82 4.32 -22.04
N PHE A 605 37.32 5.50 -22.39
CA PHE A 605 35.94 5.90 -22.09
C PHE A 605 34.96 5.61 -23.23
N HIS A 606 33.88 4.90 -22.92
CA HIS A 606 32.84 4.52 -23.86
C HIS A 606 31.49 5.09 -23.48
N GLN A 607 30.77 5.55 -24.50
CA GLN A 607 29.36 5.90 -24.39
C GLN A 607 28.51 4.79 -25.00
N ILE A 608 27.55 4.29 -24.24
CA ILE A 608 26.59 3.27 -24.66
C ILE A 608 25.22 3.94 -24.76
N ILE A 609 24.58 3.85 -25.92
CA ILE A 609 23.26 4.43 -26.16
C ILE A 609 22.28 3.35 -26.65
N VAL A 610 21.07 3.34 -26.11
CA VAL A 610 19.97 2.52 -26.62
C VAL A 610 19.45 3.10 -27.92
N GLU A 611 19.63 2.38 -29.03
CA GLU A 611 19.07 2.77 -30.32
C GLU A 611 17.70 2.14 -30.58
N LYS A 612 17.40 0.99 -29.96
CA LYS A 612 16.12 0.29 -30.12
C LYS A 612 15.87 -0.71 -28.99
N VAL A 613 14.61 -0.78 -28.55
CA VAL A 613 14.07 -1.82 -27.65
C VAL A 613 13.23 -2.82 -28.47
N MET A 614 13.36 -4.11 -28.18
CA MET A 614 12.68 -5.20 -28.88
C MET A 614 11.78 -5.98 -27.92
N GLU A 615 10.54 -6.25 -28.33
CA GLU A 615 9.57 -7.03 -27.55
C GLU A 615 10.03 -8.45 -27.22
N LYS A 616 10.94 -9.02 -28.03
CA LYS A 616 11.50 -10.36 -27.79
C LYS A 616 12.90 -10.24 -27.24
N ASP A 617 13.15 -10.99 -26.18
CA ASP A 617 14.46 -11.15 -25.57
C ASP A 617 15.52 -11.74 -26.53
N ILE A 618 16.78 -11.47 -26.23
CA ILE A 618 17.97 -11.91 -26.98
C ILE A 618 18.77 -12.88 -26.12
N ILE A 619 18.64 -14.16 -26.44
CA ILE A 619 19.35 -15.24 -25.72
C ILE A 619 20.87 -15.17 -25.93
N GLN A 620 21.31 -14.76 -27.12
CA GLN A 620 22.73 -14.76 -27.51
C GLN A 620 23.17 -13.36 -27.93
N PRO A 621 24.12 -12.74 -27.22
CA PRO A 621 24.71 -11.48 -27.64
C PRO A 621 25.30 -11.53 -29.05
N GLU A 622 25.07 -10.50 -29.86
CA GLU A 622 25.62 -10.39 -31.21
C GLU A 622 26.02 -8.96 -31.59
N VAL A 623 27.16 -8.80 -32.26
CA VAL A 623 27.52 -7.57 -32.96
C VAL A 623 26.88 -7.56 -34.35
N THR A 624 26.05 -6.57 -34.62
CA THR A 624 25.34 -6.42 -35.90
C THR A 624 26.08 -5.54 -36.90
N ALA A 625 26.80 -4.53 -36.40
CA ALA A 625 27.61 -3.60 -37.18
C ALA A 625 28.73 -3.01 -36.30
N GLY A 626 29.74 -2.42 -36.93
CA GLY A 626 30.80 -1.70 -36.24
C GLY A 626 31.69 -0.96 -37.23
N ASN A 627 32.51 -0.05 -36.71
CA ASN A 627 33.48 0.71 -37.50
C ASN A 627 34.77 0.92 -36.70
N GLY A 628 35.88 1.04 -37.42
CA GLY A 628 37.18 1.37 -36.83
C GLY A 628 37.86 0.18 -36.14
N LEU A 629 39.19 0.17 -36.24
CA LEU A 629 40.05 -0.71 -35.47
C LEU A 629 40.07 -0.21 -34.01
N CYS A 630 39.78 -1.10 -33.06
CA CYS A 630 39.90 -0.74 -31.64
C CYS A 630 41.38 -0.55 -31.27
N PRO A 631 41.69 0.36 -30.31
CA PRO A 631 43.03 0.46 -29.75
C PRO A 631 43.53 -0.88 -29.24
N ALA A 632 44.82 -1.15 -29.42
CA ALA A 632 45.47 -2.28 -28.76
C ALA A 632 45.50 -2.04 -27.24
N GLU A 633 45.52 -3.14 -26.48
CA GLU A 633 45.78 -3.08 -25.03
C GLU A 633 47.09 -2.35 -24.75
N ASP A 634 47.14 -1.64 -23.62
CA ASP A 634 48.28 -0.84 -23.16
C ASP A 634 48.81 0.19 -24.19
N SER A 635 48.01 0.61 -25.17
CA SER A 635 48.46 1.51 -26.23
C SER A 635 48.64 2.98 -25.82
N GLY A 636 48.51 3.31 -24.54
CA GLY A 636 48.81 4.64 -23.98
C GLY A 636 47.65 5.62 -24.11
N GLY A 637 46.42 5.13 -24.06
CA GLY A 637 45.20 5.92 -24.09
C GLY A 637 44.87 6.57 -25.43
N ILE A 638 43.72 7.27 -25.45
CA ILE A 638 43.11 7.76 -26.70
C ILE A 638 43.98 8.73 -27.49
N TRP A 639 44.76 9.56 -26.79
CA TRP A 639 45.66 10.53 -27.40
C TRP A 639 46.81 9.87 -28.13
N ASN A 640 47.43 8.85 -27.53
CA ASN A 640 48.52 8.14 -28.16
C ASN A 640 48.01 7.28 -29.33
N TRP A 641 46.88 6.61 -29.17
CA TRP A 641 46.27 5.84 -30.27
C TRP A 641 46.00 6.71 -31.51
N ASN A 642 45.37 7.87 -31.32
CA ASN A 642 45.15 8.83 -32.40
C ASN A 642 46.46 9.34 -33.02
N HIS A 643 47.50 9.51 -32.21
CA HIS A 643 48.84 9.87 -32.67
C HIS A 643 49.44 8.76 -33.55
N LEU A 644 49.41 7.51 -33.11
CA LEU A 644 49.90 6.33 -33.86
C LEU A 644 49.20 6.20 -35.21
N LEU A 645 47.87 6.36 -35.26
CA LEU A 645 47.11 6.32 -36.51
C LEU A 645 47.46 7.47 -37.47
N LYS A 646 47.92 8.62 -36.95
CA LYS A 646 48.44 9.73 -37.73
C LYS A 646 49.87 9.48 -38.19
N LEU A 647 50.73 8.95 -37.32
CA LEU A 647 52.10 8.54 -37.63
C LEU A 647 52.14 7.55 -38.80
N ARG A 648 51.24 6.55 -38.80
CA ARG A 648 51.15 5.54 -39.87
C ARG A 648 50.99 6.11 -41.28
N LYS A 649 50.45 7.33 -41.41
CA LYS A 649 50.23 8.03 -42.68
C LYS A 649 51.43 8.88 -43.12
N GLN A 650 52.47 8.98 -42.30
CA GLN A 650 53.68 9.72 -42.66
C GLN A 650 54.51 8.95 -43.69
N LYS A 651 55.21 9.69 -44.56
CA LYS A 651 56.04 9.10 -45.62
C LYS A 651 57.41 8.66 -45.13
N THR A 652 57.88 9.22 -44.04
CA THR A 652 59.19 8.97 -43.44
C THR A 652 58.98 8.91 -41.93
N LEU A 653 59.49 7.86 -41.30
CA LEU A 653 59.42 7.63 -39.86
C LEU A 653 60.84 7.57 -39.29
N THR A 654 61.03 8.01 -38.05
CA THR A 654 62.23 7.70 -37.28
C THR A 654 62.24 6.23 -36.85
N GLU A 655 63.37 5.73 -36.35
CA GLU A 655 63.48 4.38 -35.80
C GLU A 655 62.52 4.21 -34.60
N ASP A 656 62.51 5.17 -33.68
CA ASP A 656 61.58 5.20 -32.54
C ASP A 656 60.10 5.23 -32.97
N GLU A 657 59.74 6.00 -34.00
CA GLU A 657 58.35 6.06 -34.51
C GLU A 657 57.93 4.75 -35.19
N ALA A 658 58.86 4.05 -35.85
CA ALA A 658 58.59 2.74 -36.43
C ALA A 658 58.43 1.66 -35.34
N GLU A 659 59.27 1.69 -34.30
CA GLU A 659 59.18 0.80 -33.14
C GLU A 659 57.85 0.98 -32.39
N GLN A 660 57.41 2.23 -32.20
CA GLN A 660 56.10 2.53 -31.58
C GLN A 660 54.92 1.95 -32.38
N LEU A 661 54.96 2.04 -33.72
CA LEU A 661 53.94 1.46 -34.57
C LEU A 661 53.95 -0.07 -34.51
N GLU A 662 55.14 -0.68 -34.59
CA GLU A 662 55.30 -2.13 -34.50
C GLU A 662 54.80 -2.67 -33.16
N TRP A 663 55.13 -2.01 -32.06
CA TRP A 663 54.68 -2.38 -30.72
C TRP A 663 53.14 -2.34 -30.59
N ALA A 664 52.49 -1.35 -31.22
CA ALA A 664 51.04 -1.25 -31.28
C ALA A 664 50.39 -2.16 -32.35
N GLY A 665 51.15 -3.03 -33.01
CA GLY A 665 50.66 -3.92 -34.07
C GLY A 665 50.24 -3.21 -35.36
N LEU A 666 50.78 -2.01 -35.62
CA LEU A 666 50.46 -1.18 -36.78
C LEU A 666 51.61 -1.15 -37.78
N SER A 667 51.29 -1.27 -39.07
CA SER A 667 52.28 -1.18 -40.16
C SER A 667 52.20 0.15 -40.91
N PRO A 668 53.34 0.82 -41.20
CA PRO A 668 53.35 2.04 -42.02
C PRO A 668 52.69 1.86 -43.38
N SER A 669 51.84 2.80 -43.78
CA SER A 669 51.16 2.82 -45.11
C SER A 669 50.29 1.60 -45.45
N GLU A 670 50.08 0.64 -44.56
CA GLU A 670 49.11 -0.44 -44.76
C GLU A 670 47.67 0.02 -44.43
N PRO A 671 46.66 -0.48 -45.17
CA PRO A 671 45.28 -0.27 -44.80
C PRO A 671 45.01 -0.93 -43.45
N LEU A 672 44.25 -0.26 -42.57
CA LEU A 672 43.79 -0.90 -41.34
C LEU A 672 42.90 -2.07 -41.73
N GLU A 673 43.06 -3.18 -41.01
CA GLU A 673 42.11 -4.28 -41.12
C GLU A 673 40.71 -3.77 -40.77
N PRO A 674 39.71 -4.03 -41.62
CA PRO A 674 38.34 -3.65 -41.32
C PRO A 674 37.82 -4.48 -40.15
N PHE A 675 36.92 -3.90 -39.37
CA PHE A 675 36.24 -4.61 -38.30
C PHE A 675 35.53 -5.88 -38.82
N ASP A 676 35.93 -7.05 -38.31
CA ASP A 676 35.32 -8.35 -38.65
C ASP A 676 34.29 -8.77 -37.59
N LYS A 677 33.02 -8.44 -37.86
CA LYS A 677 31.90 -8.86 -37.00
C LYS A 677 31.71 -10.37 -36.95
N GLN A 678 32.12 -11.15 -37.96
CA GLN A 678 31.96 -12.60 -37.94
C GLN A 678 32.92 -13.24 -36.96
N GLN A 679 34.17 -12.77 -36.92
CA GLN A 679 35.16 -13.21 -35.94
C GLN A 679 34.70 -12.91 -34.52
N VAL A 680 34.20 -11.69 -34.26
CA VAL A 680 33.70 -11.30 -32.94
C VAL A 680 32.47 -12.11 -32.53
N ASN A 681 31.49 -12.28 -33.42
CA ASN A 681 30.32 -13.12 -33.14
C ASN A 681 30.67 -14.59 -32.89
N LYS A 682 31.78 -15.09 -33.45
CA LYS A 682 32.28 -16.43 -33.13
C LYS A 682 32.85 -16.50 -31.70
N ARG A 683 33.55 -15.45 -31.23
CA ARG A 683 34.04 -15.34 -29.86
C ARG A 683 32.89 -15.22 -28.86
N LEU A 684 31.92 -14.33 -29.11
CA LEU A 684 30.71 -14.18 -28.28
C LEU A 684 29.94 -15.51 -28.15
N LYS A 685 29.76 -16.24 -29.26
CA LYS A 685 29.11 -17.55 -29.23
C LYS A 685 29.89 -18.61 -28.46
N ALA A 686 31.21 -18.50 -28.34
CA ALA A 686 32.01 -19.43 -27.55
C ALA A 686 31.93 -19.11 -26.06
N PHE A 687 31.85 -17.81 -25.72
CA PHE A 687 31.79 -17.33 -24.35
C PHE A 687 30.45 -17.67 -23.66
N PHE A 688 29.32 -17.39 -24.33
CA PHE A 688 27.96 -17.57 -23.77
C PHE A 688 27.33 -18.95 -24.06
N ARG A 689 28.14 -19.98 -24.33
CA ARG A 689 27.66 -21.34 -24.71
C ARG A 689 27.59 -22.34 -23.55
N HIS A 690 27.68 -21.87 -22.31
CA HIS A 690 27.66 -22.71 -21.13
C HIS A 690 26.31 -22.69 -20.42
#